data_AF-A0A1V5GH92-F1
#
_entry.id   AF-A0A1V5GH92-F1
#
_cell.length_a   1.000
_cell.length_b   1.000
_cell.length_c   1.000
_cell.angle_alpha   90.00
_cell.angle_beta   90.00
_cell.angle_gamma   90.00
#
_symmetry.space_group_name_H-M   'P 1'
#
loop_
_entity.id
_entity.type
_entity.pdbx_description
1 polymer ?
#
loop_
_entity_poly.entity_id
_entity_poly.type
_entity_poly.pdbx_seq_one_letter_code
_entity_poly.pdbx_strand_id
1 'polypeptide(L)'
;MHGQEFFRSVAGHAPFSQWPPSVVRFFRDYLRHEKTVEFAGRRMINTHFPPWPSAAFDRMARRMGELGRSAGEGGGLYSVTLAVTNRCQYRCWHCYNAGRDTADMPLETWRSIAAQLVEQGATVVTLGGGEPLLRADLEEIAAAFGGRCFLKLNTTGDGLSAARARTLAQAGLFAAGISLDSADEREHDAMRGRPGAFATALSALRHAAEGGLYPYIVAVANPGLVEERAFARFMQFAAEAGALEVHLLEPCPAGQLAGRRDVALGAEDKARILRLQAEAARRADWPILSTFLYLEAPENFGCGAGLTHLYIDGTGQVCPCNLVPLSFGDVSREPLRAALGRMGEHFRQPRTECAGQALAAPAFERLRGRRPPLPLEESSALCRAHLPAKHATPRFYRIAAGDGRIGPEELRKAYDRVHDDYEAHWLSQAARPVEELARRLEIGGEARIFEAGCGTGFGTQLLARRLGPGGSLLACDLSEGMLSVARERLRGAGAGARIEFRAIDALEALSRPEARESFDCVFSSWVLGYIPLRPFFEAAERALRPGGALAFVVHRLDSPREPLELFGALAAEEPEMLEKQTAFDFPKDLAHARLELERAGLRLEWGAEDSIVFRCESARGALDHLLKSGAGTAYYDAVRAERRAALEEEFVARLQALHPDGPVEVRHDYVCAVARKGIAPGM
;
A
#
# COMPACT_ATOMS: atom_id res chain seq x y z
N MET A 1 -14.29 15.15 -14.97
CA MET A 1 -14.20 15.75 -13.61
C MET A 1 -12.73 15.98 -13.27
N HIS A 2 -12.38 17.09 -12.62
CA HIS A 2 -10.98 17.39 -12.28
C HIS A 2 -10.46 16.45 -11.18
N GLY A 3 -9.17 16.11 -11.18
CA GLY A 3 -8.62 15.11 -10.24
C GLY A 3 -8.77 15.48 -8.76
N GLN A 4 -8.75 16.77 -8.43
CA GLN A 4 -9.01 17.25 -7.06
C GLN A 4 -10.47 17.07 -6.63
N GLU A 5 -11.44 17.25 -7.54
CA GLU A 5 -12.85 16.99 -7.26
C GLU A 5 -13.08 15.49 -7.05
N PHE A 6 -12.43 14.66 -7.89
CA PHE A 6 -12.43 13.22 -7.70
C PHE A 6 -11.86 12.84 -6.33
N PHE A 7 -10.72 13.40 -5.93
CA PHE A 7 -10.12 13.11 -4.62
C PHE A 7 -11.09 13.43 -3.47
N ARG A 8 -11.75 14.60 -3.49
CA ARG A 8 -12.78 14.96 -2.49
C ARG A 8 -13.94 13.98 -2.48
N SER A 9 -14.36 13.48 -3.65
CA SER A 9 -15.46 12.52 -3.75
C SER A 9 -15.14 11.14 -3.17
N VAL A 10 -13.86 10.76 -3.08
CA VAL A 10 -13.44 9.45 -2.57
C VAL A 10 -12.80 9.49 -1.19
N ALA A 11 -12.34 10.68 -0.77
CA ALA A 11 -11.60 10.92 0.46
C ALA A 11 -12.30 10.41 1.73
N GLY A 12 -13.62 10.55 1.82
CA GLY A 12 -14.41 10.08 2.97
C GLY A 12 -14.69 8.58 3.00
N HIS A 13 -14.35 7.85 1.93
CA HIS A 13 -14.59 6.41 1.85
C HIS A 13 -13.36 5.62 2.32
N ALA A 14 -13.57 4.60 3.16
CA ALA A 14 -12.52 3.62 3.42
C ALA A 14 -12.12 2.94 2.10
N PRO A 15 -10.82 2.78 1.80
CA PRO A 15 -9.68 2.97 2.72
C PRO A 15 -9.00 4.35 2.69
N PHE A 16 -9.47 5.32 1.91
CA PHE A 16 -8.86 6.65 1.81
C PHE A 16 -8.92 7.44 3.12
N SER A 17 -10.04 7.34 3.84
CA SER A 17 -10.21 7.96 5.16
C SER A 17 -9.19 7.46 6.18
N GLN A 18 -8.56 6.31 5.92
CA GLN A 18 -7.52 5.70 6.77
C GLN A 18 -6.09 6.11 6.36
N TRP A 19 -5.92 6.92 5.31
CA TRP A 19 -4.61 7.35 4.87
C TRP A 19 -3.98 8.34 5.85
N PRO A 20 -2.67 8.23 6.08
CA PRO A 20 -1.94 9.28 6.78
C PRO A 20 -2.15 10.65 6.11
N PRO A 21 -2.24 11.73 6.90
CA PRO A 21 -2.43 13.09 6.36
C PRO A 21 -1.38 13.49 5.32
N SER A 22 -0.15 13.01 5.53
CA SER A 22 0.98 13.21 4.64
C SER A 22 0.76 12.56 3.25
N VAL A 23 0.20 11.34 3.24
CA VAL A 23 -0.20 10.60 2.04
C VAL A 23 -1.42 11.25 1.37
N VAL A 24 -2.42 11.65 2.15
CA VAL A 24 -3.59 12.41 1.67
C VAL A 24 -3.16 13.69 0.96
N ARG A 25 -2.29 14.49 1.58
CA ARG A 25 -1.75 15.72 0.99
C ARG A 25 -1.00 15.44 -0.30
N PHE A 26 -0.17 14.39 -0.31
CA PHE A 26 0.53 13.96 -1.52
C PHE A 26 -0.45 13.67 -2.67
N PHE A 27 -1.50 12.88 -2.44
CA PHE A 27 -2.47 12.54 -3.48
C PHE A 27 -3.32 13.74 -3.93
N ARG A 28 -3.69 14.63 -3.01
CA ARG A 28 -4.36 15.91 -3.34
C ARG A 28 -3.51 16.76 -4.30
N ASP A 29 -2.20 16.82 -4.06
CA ASP A 29 -1.26 17.58 -4.89
C ASP A 29 -1.01 16.87 -6.23
N TYR A 30 -0.78 15.56 -6.21
CA TYR A 30 -0.59 14.71 -7.39
C TYR A 30 -1.80 14.79 -8.35
N LEU A 31 -3.02 14.67 -7.82
CA LEU A 31 -4.23 14.68 -8.64
C LEU A 31 -4.60 16.08 -9.17
N ARG A 32 -3.82 17.13 -8.88
CA ARG A 32 -4.01 18.46 -9.49
C ARG A 32 -3.70 18.46 -10.99
N HIS A 33 -2.83 17.58 -11.44
CA HIS A 33 -2.44 17.46 -12.86
C HIS A 33 -3.12 16.28 -13.55
N GLU A 34 -4.22 15.80 -12.99
CA GLU A 34 -4.99 14.67 -13.50
C GLU A 34 -6.46 15.07 -13.66
N LYS A 35 -7.18 14.31 -14.50
CA LYS A 35 -8.64 14.36 -14.59
C LYS A 35 -9.19 12.95 -14.60
N THR A 36 -10.50 12.84 -14.44
CA THR A 36 -11.19 11.55 -14.51
C THR A 36 -12.22 11.49 -15.61
N VAL A 37 -12.36 10.30 -16.18
CA VAL A 37 -13.41 9.92 -17.15
C VAL A 37 -14.23 8.77 -16.59
N GLU A 38 -15.51 8.73 -16.95
CA GLU A 38 -16.40 7.62 -16.57
C GLU A 38 -16.44 6.57 -17.69
N PHE A 39 -16.34 5.30 -17.30
CA PHE A 39 -16.44 4.15 -18.19
C PHE A 39 -17.05 2.96 -17.44
N ALA A 40 -18.07 2.33 -18.02
CA ALA A 40 -18.76 1.18 -17.44
C ALA A 40 -19.19 1.38 -15.96
N GLY A 41 -19.70 2.58 -15.63
CA GLY A 41 -20.15 2.94 -14.27
C GLY A 41 -19.01 3.14 -13.26
N ARG A 42 -17.76 3.22 -13.72
CA ARG A 42 -16.58 3.47 -12.89
C ARG A 42 -15.82 4.69 -13.38
N ARG A 43 -15.03 5.29 -12.50
CA ARG A 43 -14.17 6.43 -12.79
C ARG A 43 -12.72 5.98 -12.96
N MET A 44 -12.12 6.45 -14.03
CA MET A 44 -10.71 6.23 -14.37
C MET A 44 -9.94 7.53 -14.16
N ILE A 45 -8.86 7.49 -13.38
CA ILE A 45 -7.86 8.57 -13.34
C ILE A 45 -6.99 8.45 -14.59
N ASN A 46 -6.36 7.29 -14.75
CA ASN A 46 -5.67 6.81 -15.94
C ASN A 46 -5.38 5.31 -15.76
N THR A 47 -4.85 4.64 -16.77
CA THR A 47 -4.58 3.20 -16.74
C THR A 47 -3.42 2.77 -15.82
N HIS A 48 -2.72 3.70 -15.15
CA HIS A 48 -1.76 3.33 -14.10
C HIS A 48 -2.43 3.02 -12.77
N PHE A 49 -3.67 3.46 -12.56
CA PHE A 49 -4.47 3.19 -11.38
C PHE A 49 -5.68 2.31 -11.75
N PRO A 50 -6.13 1.41 -10.87
CA PRO A 50 -7.40 0.71 -11.07
C PRO A 50 -8.60 1.69 -11.20
N PRO A 51 -9.73 1.27 -11.79
CA PRO A 51 -10.97 2.06 -11.78
C PRO A 51 -11.60 2.13 -10.39
N TRP A 52 -12.22 3.25 -10.03
CA TRP A 52 -13.03 3.40 -8.81
C TRP A 52 -14.54 3.42 -9.11
N PRO A 53 -15.40 2.72 -8.36
CA PRO A 53 -15.08 1.76 -7.32
C PRO A 53 -14.61 0.40 -7.90
N SER A 54 -13.61 -0.22 -7.29
CA SER A 54 -13.26 -1.63 -7.55
C SER A 54 -12.42 -2.21 -6.42
N ALA A 55 -12.47 -3.53 -6.25
CA ALA A 55 -11.66 -4.21 -5.24
C ALA A 55 -10.14 -4.02 -5.46
N ALA A 56 -9.70 -3.84 -6.71
CA ALA A 56 -8.30 -3.52 -7.03
C ALA A 56 -7.93 -2.10 -6.57
N PHE A 57 -8.84 -1.15 -6.74
CA PHE A 57 -8.69 0.20 -6.22
C PHE A 57 -8.56 0.18 -4.69
N ASP A 58 -9.45 -0.52 -4.00
CA ASP A 58 -9.43 -0.56 -2.52
C ASP A 58 -8.16 -1.23 -2.00
N ARG A 59 -7.67 -2.29 -2.66
CA ARG A 59 -6.39 -2.92 -2.31
C ARG A 59 -5.22 -1.97 -2.49
N MET A 60 -5.16 -1.26 -3.62
CA MET A 60 -4.16 -0.24 -3.87
C MET A 60 -4.17 0.81 -2.76
N ALA A 61 -5.35 1.34 -2.46
CA ALA A 61 -5.46 2.41 -1.51
C ALA A 61 -5.10 1.95 -0.09
N ARG A 62 -5.51 0.74 0.35
CA ARG A 62 -5.02 0.19 1.63
C ARG A 62 -3.49 0.11 1.70
N ARG A 63 -2.84 -0.41 0.65
CA ARG A 63 -1.37 -0.51 0.58
C ARG A 63 -0.69 0.86 0.67
N MET A 64 -1.22 1.87 -0.01
CA MET A 64 -0.69 3.23 0.05
C MET A 64 -0.79 3.82 1.46
N GLY A 65 -1.89 3.53 2.18
CA GLY A 65 -2.04 3.92 3.58
C GLY A 65 -1.14 3.13 4.54
N GLU A 66 -0.89 1.84 4.28
CA GLU A 66 0.01 0.98 5.06
C GLU A 66 1.48 1.39 4.93
N LEU A 67 1.95 1.71 3.72
CA LEU A 67 3.30 2.26 3.49
C LEU A 67 3.56 3.51 4.34
N GLY A 68 2.50 4.27 4.63
CA GLY A 68 2.56 5.41 5.51
C GLY A 68 2.65 5.07 7.01
N ARG A 69 2.09 3.93 7.43
CA ARG A 69 1.92 3.53 8.85
C ARG A 69 3.02 2.59 9.35
N SER A 70 3.56 1.71 8.51
CA SER A 70 4.59 0.75 8.90
C SER A 70 5.80 0.88 7.96
N ALA A 71 6.86 1.49 8.47
CA ALA A 71 8.14 1.58 7.76
C ALA A 71 8.88 0.24 7.92
N GLY A 72 8.66 -0.67 6.99
CA GLY A 72 9.43 -1.92 6.91
C GLY A 72 8.53 -3.15 6.77
N GLU A 73 8.88 -3.98 5.79
CA GLU A 73 8.32 -5.32 5.52
C GLU A 73 6.94 -5.36 4.86
N GLY A 74 6.90 -5.26 3.52
CA GLY A 74 5.71 -5.66 2.77
C GLY A 74 5.49 -4.97 1.42
N GLY A 75 6.54 -4.73 0.62
CA GLY A 75 6.37 -4.24 -0.75
C GLY A 75 5.79 -5.35 -1.64
N GLY A 76 4.48 -5.55 -1.63
CA GLY A 76 3.83 -6.41 -2.62
C GLY A 76 3.86 -5.77 -4.01
N LEU A 77 3.77 -6.60 -5.04
CA LEU A 77 3.84 -6.16 -6.43
C LEU A 77 2.67 -5.21 -6.74
N TYR A 78 2.96 -4.05 -7.31
CA TYR A 78 1.93 -3.11 -7.75
C TYR A 78 1.51 -3.41 -9.18
N SER A 79 2.44 -3.31 -10.13
CA SER A 79 2.15 -3.37 -11.57
C SER A 79 3.07 -4.35 -12.29
N VAL A 80 2.48 -5.26 -13.05
CA VAL A 80 3.22 -6.34 -13.71
C VAL A 80 2.88 -6.38 -15.19
N THR A 81 3.89 -6.42 -16.05
CA THR A 81 3.69 -6.63 -17.49
C THR A 81 4.07 -8.05 -17.86
N LEU A 82 3.15 -8.78 -18.50
CA LEU A 82 3.35 -10.13 -18.97
C LEU A 82 3.40 -10.12 -20.49
N ALA A 83 4.55 -10.46 -21.06
CA ALA A 83 4.60 -10.81 -22.47
C ALA A 83 4.04 -12.21 -22.65
N VAL A 84 2.73 -12.32 -22.85
CA VAL A 84 2.06 -13.61 -22.99
C VAL A 84 2.60 -14.39 -24.21
N THR A 85 3.12 -13.66 -25.19
CA THR A 85 3.94 -14.17 -26.29
C THR A 85 5.00 -13.14 -26.66
N ASN A 86 6.15 -13.60 -27.16
CA ASN A 86 7.15 -12.74 -27.78
C ASN A 86 7.00 -12.65 -29.31
N ARG A 87 6.08 -13.42 -29.90
CA ARG A 87 5.81 -13.41 -31.35
C ARG A 87 5.14 -12.09 -31.76
N CYS A 88 5.57 -11.52 -32.88
CA CYS A 88 4.94 -10.34 -33.45
C CYS A 88 5.21 -10.26 -34.95
N GLN A 89 4.18 -9.90 -35.70
CA GLN A 89 4.17 -9.60 -37.12
C GLN A 89 4.73 -8.20 -37.48
N TYR A 90 4.84 -7.29 -36.51
CA TYR A 90 5.29 -5.90 -36.71
C TYR A 90 6.80 -5.77 -36.52
N ARG A 91 7.38 -4.72 -37.11
CA ARG A 91 8.81 -4.39 -36.98
C ARG A 91 8.99 -2.93 -36.54
N CYS A 92 8.33 -2.58 -35.43
CA CYS A 92 8.31 -1.21 -34.93
C CYS A 92 9.72 -0.68 -34.67
N TRP A 93 9.96 0.58 -35.02
CA TRP A 93 11.25 1.26 -34.84
C TRP A 93 11.75 1.27 -33.39
N HIS A 94 10.82 1.26 -32.42
CA HIS A 94 11.10 1.42 -30.99
C HIS A 94 10.96 0.13 -30.17
N CYS A 95 10.80 -1.05 -30.81
CA CYS A 95 10.36 -2.26 -30.12
C CYS A 95 11.35 -2.73 -29.03
N TYR A 96 10.89 -2.71 -27.76
CA TYR A 96 11.66 -3.24 -26.62
C TYR A 96 11.77 -4.78 -26.65
N ASN A 97 10.81 -5.45 -27.28
CA ASN A 97 10.70 -6.92 -27.31
C ASN A 97 11.59 -7.58 -28.38
N ALA A 98 12.28 -6.78 -29.19
CA ALA A 98 13.06 -7.27 -30.31
C ALA A 98 14.19 -8.22 -29.88
N GLY A 99 14.35 -9.31 -30.65
CA GLY A 99 15.43 -10.28 -30.44
C GLY A 99 15.19 -11.31 -29.34
N ARG A 100 14.10 -11.20 -28.56
CA ARG A 100 13.73 -12.21 -27.56
C ARG A 100 13.32 -13.53 -28.21
N ASP A 101 13.46 -14.61 -27.45
CA ASP A 101 13.01 -15.93 -27.87
C ASP A 101 11.47 -15.99 -27.97
N THR A 102 10.97 -16.56 -29.07
CA THR A 102 9.57 -16.60 -29.45
C THR A 102 8.86 -17.89 -29.01
N ALA A 103 9.53 -18.77 -28.27
CA ALA A 103 8.88 -19.90 -27.63
C ALA A 103 7.81 -19.42 -26.64
N ASP A 104 6.58 -19.89 -26.80
CA ASP A 104 5.47 -19.54 -25.93
C ASP A 104 5.37 -20.54 -24.78
N MET A 105 5.35 -20.06 -23.54
CA MET A 105 4.97 -20.89 -22.40
C MET A 105 3.54 -21.45 -22.56
N PRO A 106 3.29 -22.69 -22.06
CA PRO A 106 1.97 -23.29 -22.11
C PRO A 106 1.00 -22.61 -21.12
N LEU A 107 -0.30 -22.74 -21.38
CA LEU A 107 -1.38 -22.14 -20.58
C LEU A 107 -1.28 -22.47 -19.08
N GLU A 108 -0.92 -23.71 -18.72
CA GLU A 108 -0.81 -24.13 -17.32
C GLU A 108 0.27 -23.34 -16.55
N THR A 109 1.37 -22.98 -17.22
CA THR A 109 2.39 -22.13 -16.62
C THR A 109 1.84 -20.73 -16.37
N TRP A 110 1.06 -20.17 -17.31
CA TRP A 110 0.40 -18.87 -17.11
C TRP A 110 -0.63 -18.89 -15.97
N ARG A 111 -1.38 -19.99 -15.81
CA ARG A 111 -2.30 -20.17 -14.66
C ARG A 111 -1.55 -20.15 -13.33
N SER A 112 -0.41 -20.83 -13.25
CA SER A 112 0.48 -20.82 -12.08
C SER A 112 1.04 -19.43 -11.80
N ILE A 113 1.50 -18.72 -12.84
CA ILE A 113 2.01 -17.35 -12.72
C ILE A 113 0.92 -16.40 -12.20
N ALA A 114 -0.31 -16.49 -12.73
CA ALA A 114 -1.42 -15.66 -12.28
C ALA A 114 -1.73 -15.87 -10.79
N ALA A 115 -1.75 -17.13 -10.33
CA ALA A 115 -1.96 -17.45 -8.92
C ALA A 115 -0.86 -16.85 -8.02
N GLN A 116 0.41 -17.01 -8.41
CA GLN A 116 1.55 -16.48 -7.66
C GLN A 116 1.56 -14.94 -7.65
N LEU A 117 1.22 -14.28 -8.76
CA LEU A 117 1.14 -12.82 -8.81
C LEU A 117 0.06 -12.27 -7.87
N VAL A 118 -1.12 -12.91 -7.84
CA VAL A 118 -2.19 -12.54 -6.92
C VAL A 118 -1.75 -12.72 -5.46
N GLU A 119 -1.08 -13.83 -5.14
CA GLU A 119 -0.52 -14.08 -3.80
C GLU A 119 0.50 -13.01 -3.39
N GLN A 120 1.38 -12.60 -4.31
CA GLN A 120 2.35 -11.53 -4.11
C GLN A 120 1.74 -10.11 -4.13
N GLY A 121 0.42 -10.01 -4.33
CA GLY A 121 -0.31 -8.75 -4.20
C GLY A 121 -0.45 -7.90 -5.46
N ALA A 122 -0.15 -8.45 -6.63
CA ALA A 122 -0.27 -7.76 -7.92
C ALA A 122 -1.61 -7.04 -8.05
N THR A 123 -1.56 -5.73 -8.29
CA THR A 123 -2.75 -4.87 -8.37
C THR A 123 -3.15 -4.60 -9.81
N VAL A 124 -2.17 -4.24 -10.63
CA VAL A 124 -2.33 -3.95 -12.06
C VAL A 124 -1.55 -4.98 -12.86
N VAL A 125 -2.19 -5.60 -13.85
CA VAL A 125 -1.53 -6.58 -14.72
C VAL A 125 -1.79 -6.19 -16.17
N THR A 126 -0.71 -6.09 -16.94
CA THR A 126 -0.76 -5.77 -18.37
C THR A 126 -0.39 -7.02 -19.17
N LEU A 127 -1.31 -7.53 -19.98
CA LEU A 127 -1.03 -8.54 -20.98
C LEU A 127 -0.50 -7.85 -22.24
N GLY A 128 0.67 -8.26 -22.72
CA GLY A 128 1.32 -7.64 -23.89
C GLY A 128 2.44 -8.51 -24.43
N GLY A 129 3.60 -7.90 -24.69
CA GLY A 129 4.82 -8.57 -25.15
C GLY A 129 5.18 -8.24 -26.59
N GLY A 130 5.15 -9.28 -27.43
CA GLY A 130 4.92 -9.14 -28.86
C GLY A 130 3.47 -8.74 -29.13
N GLU A 131 2.78 -9.47 -30.00
CA GLU A 131 1.34 -9.27 -30.25
C GLU A 131 0.52 -10.32 -29.48
N PRO A 132 -0.09 -9.96 -28.32
CA PRO A 132 -0.85 -10.91 -27.50
C PRO A 132 -2.02 -11.55 -28.25
N LEU A 133 -2.64 -10.87 -29.22
CA LEU A 133 -3.79 -11.39 -29.97
C LEU A 133 -3.43 -12.57 -30.89
N LEU A 134 -2.14 -12.88 -31.09
CA LEU A 134 -1.70 -14.10 -31.78
C LEU A 134 -1.94 -15.38 -30.97
N ARG A 135 -2.23 -15.27 -29.67
CA ARG A 135 -2.56 -16.42 -28.83
C ARG A 135 -4.03 -16.77 -28.93
N ALA A 136 -4.33 -18.06 -29.13
CA ALA A 136 -5.71 -18.56 -29.15
C ALA A 136 -6.29 -18.74 -27.73
N ASP A 137 -5.42 -18.86 -26.72
CA ASP A 137 -5.75 -19.12 -25.31
C ASP A 137 -5.64 -17.85 -24.44
N LEU A 138 -5.75 -16.65 -25.05
CA LEU A 138 -5.56 -15.37 -24.35
C LEU A 138 -6.67 -15.12 -23.32
N GLU A 139 -7.91 -15.46 -23.66
CA GLU A 139 -9.07 -15.40 -22.79
C GLU A 139 -8.86 -16.27 -21.53
N GLU A 140 -8.32 -17.47 -21.67
CA GLU A 140 -8.04 -18.37 -20.55
C GLU A 140 -6.91 -17.85 -19.65
N ILE A 141 -5.90 -17.19 -20.22
CA ILE A 141 -4.85 -16.50 -19.45
C ILE A 141 -5.46 -15.36 -18.65
N ALA A 142 -6.33 -14.54 -19.26
CA ALA A 142 -7.01 -13.44 -18.58
C ALA A 142 -7.90 -13.96 -17.43
N ALA A 143 -8.68 -15.02 -17.68
CA ALA A 143 -9.58 -15.63 -16.71
C ALA A 143 -8.85 -16.18 -15.47
N ALA A 144 -7.57 -16.59 -15.59
CA ALA A 144 -6.78 -17.11 -14.48
C ALA A 144 -6.59 -16.11 -13.31
N PHE A 145 -6.71 -14.80 -13.58
CA PHE A 145 -6.66 -13.77 -12.53
C PHE A 145 -7.94 -13.70 -11.70
N GLY A 146 -9.08 -14.21 -12.21
CA GLY A 146 -10.35 -14.31 -11.49
C GLY A 146 -10.89 -12.95 -11.01
N GLY A 147 -10.66 -11.86 -11.75
CA GLY A 147 -11.08 -10.51 -11.37
C GLY A 147 -10.34 -9.91 -10.15
N ARG A 148 -9.27 -10.56 -9.68
CA ARG A 148 -8.48 -10.11 -8.52
C ARG A 148 -7.41 -9.08 -8.86
N CYS A 149 -7.28 -8.68 -10.12
CA CYS A 149 -6.36 -7.63 -10.56
C CYS A 149 -7.09 -6.69 -11.53
N PHE A 150 -6.62 -5.46 -11.64
CA PHE A 150 -6.96 -4.60 -12.77
C PHE A 150 -6.16 -5.08 -13.99
N LEU A 151 -6.84 -5.82 -14.88
CA LEU A 151 -6.23 -6.41 -16.06
C LEU A 151 -6.42 -5.52 -17.29
N LYS A 152 -5.33 -5.26 -18.01
CA LYS A 152 -5.33 -4.49 -19.25
C LYS A 152 -4.49 -5.17 -20.34
N LEU A 153 -4.78 -4.84 -21.59
CA LEU A 153 -4.12 -5.37 -22.78
C LEU A 153 -3.36 -4.25 -23.46
N ASN A 154 -2.12 -4.49 -23.88
CA ASN A 154 -1.42 -3.65 -24.84
C ASN A 154 -1.25 -4.42 -26.14
N THR A 155 -1.74 -3.88 -27.26
CA THR A 155 -1.80 -4.57 -28.55
C THR A 155 -1.61 -3.59 -29.71
N THR A 156 -1.19 -4.10 -30.86
CA THR A 156 -1.27 -3.39 -32.15
C THR A 156 -2.69 -3.28 -32.69
N GLY A 157 -3.61 -4.09 -32.16
CA GLY A 157 -5.00 -4.19 -32.62
C GLY A 157 -5.21 -5.24 -33.72
N ASP A 158 -4.14 -5.81 -34.28
CA ASP A 158 -4.22 -6.82 -35.33
C ASP A 158 -4.86 -8.11 -34.78
N GLY A 159 -6.08 -8.41 -35.25
CA GLY A 159 -6.90 -9.52 -34.76
C GLY A 159 -7.90 -9.16 -33.66
N LEU A 160 -8.07 -7.88 -33.32
CA LEU A 160 -9.10 -7.43 -32.37
C LEU A 160 -10.41 -7.11 -33.08
N SER A 161 -11.40 -8.00 -32.96
CA SER A 161 -12.79 -7.74 -33.37
C SER A 161 -13.64 -7.35 -32.16
N ALA A 162 -14.80 -6.72 -32.39
CA ALA A 162 -15.73 -6.41 -31.30
C ALA A 162 -16.20 -7.67 -30.56
N ALA A 163 -16.35 -8.80 -31.28
CA ALA A 163 -16.69 -10.08 -30.67
C ALA A 163 -15.58 -10.57 -29.72
N ARG A 164 -14.31 -10.47 -30.15
CA ARG A 164 -13.17 -10.87 -29.33
C ARG A 164 -12.93 -9.91 -28.16
N ALA A 165 -13.16 -8.61 -28.35
CA ALA A 165 -13.12 -7.65 -27.27
C ALA A 165 -14.16 -7.99 -26.19
N ARG A 166 -15.38 -8.42 -26.57
CA ARG A 166 -16.39 -8.91 -25.61
C ARG A 166 -15.95 -10.17 -24.86
N THR A 167 -15.36 -11.16 -25.52
CA THR A 167 -14.90 -12.38 -24.84
C THR A 167 -13.76 -12.09 -23.88
N LEU A 168 -12.83 -11.21 -24.24
CA LEU A 168 -11.77 -10.74 -23.35
C LEU A 168 -12.32 -9.96 -22.15
N ALA A 169 -13.32 -9.09 -22.37
CA ALA A 169 -14.00 -8.39 -21.29
C ALA A 169 -14.70 -9.35 -20.32
N GLN A 170 -15.38 -10.36 -20.84
CA GLN A 170 -16.01 -11.44 -20.06
C GLN A 170 -14.99 -12.26 -19.28
N ALA A 171 -13.77 -12.45 -19.82
CA ALA A 171 -12.66 -13.11 -19.14
C ALA A 171 -12.01 -12.24 -18.03
N GLY A 172 -12.44 -10.99 -17.87
CA GLY A 172 -11.98 -10.09 -16.79
C GLY A 172 -11.02 -8.99 -17.24
N LEU A 173 -10.75 -8.85 -18.54
CA LEU A 173 -10.01 -7.71 -19.08
C LEU A 173 -10.85 -6.43 -18.98
N PHE A 174 -10.26 -5.32 -18.55
CA PHE A 174 -10.99 -4.05 -18.42
C PHE A 174 -10.61 -3.02 -19.49
N ALA A 175 -9.33 -2.96 -19.89
CA ALA A 175 -8.83 -1.93 -20.81
C ALA A 175 -8.01 -2.52 -21.96
N ALA A 176 -8.05 -1.85 -23.12
CA ALA A 176 -7.24 -2.16 -24.29
C ALA A 176 -6.47 -0.92 -24.76
N GLY A 177 -5.15 -0.98 -24.62
CA GLY A 177 -4.17 0.00 -25.07
C GLY A 177 -3.77 -0.32 -26.49
N ILE A 178 -4.24 0.50 -27.42
CA ILE A 178 -3.98 0.36 -28.85
C ILE A 178 -2.76 1.21 -29.21
N SER A 179 -1.79 0.54 -29.79
CA SER A 179 -0.56 1.15 -30.29
C SER A 179 -0.83 2.12 -31.45
N LEU A 180 -0.68 3.43 -31.22
CA LEU A 180 -0.88 4.48 -32.22
C LEU A 180 0.07 5.67 -31.95
N ASP A 181 0.98 5.96 -32.86
CA ASP A 181 2.08 6.95 -32.65
C ASP A 181 1.97 8.23 -33.48
N SER A 182 1.07 8.28 -34.48
CA SER A 182 0.83 9.48 -35.28
C SER A 182 -0.63 9.54 -35.70
N ALA A 183 -1.11 10.75 -35.98
CA ALA A 183 -2.40 11.00 -36.63
C ALA A 183 -2.29 10.91 -38.17
N ASP A 184 -1.07 10.79 -38.70
CA ASP A 184 -0.82 10.54 -40.13
C ASP A 184 -0.59 9.04 -40.38
N GLU A 185 -1.35 8.49 -41.32
CA GLU A 185 -1.30 7.07 -41.68
C GLU A 185 0.08 6.63 -42.17
N ARG A 186 0.73 7.42 -43.03
CA ARG A 186 2.02 7.06 -43.62
C ARG A 186 3.11 7.06 -42.56
N GLU A 187 3.12 8.06 -41.69
CA GLU A 187 4.06 8.14 -40.58
C GLU A 187 3.87 6.97 -39.61
N HIS A 188 2.62 6.67 -39.24
CA HIS A 188 2.33 5.58 -38.32
C HIS A 188 2.71 4.21 -38.89
N ASP A 189 2.32 3.91 -40.13
CA ASP A 189 2.65 2.66 -40.81
C ASP A 189 4.17 2.47 -40.95
N ALA A 190 4.90 3.55 -41.26
CA ALA A 190 6.36 3.55 -41.32
C ALA A 190 6.98 3.26 -39.95
N MET A 191 6.51 3.93 -38.90
CA MET A 191 6.98 3.69 -37.52
C MET A 191 6.71 2.26 -37.06
N ARG A 192 5.57 1.68 -37.44
CA ARG A 192 5.19 0.31 -37.08
C ARG A 192 5.82 -0.76 -37.98
N GLY A 193 6.40 -0.36 -39.12
CA GLY A 193 7.03 -1.27 -40.08
C GLY A 193 6.02 -2.21 -40.74
N ARG A 194 4.77 -1.78 -40.90
CA ARG A 194 3.70 -2.57 -41.50
C ARG A 194 2.64 -1.67 -42.17
N PRO A 195 2.39 -1.85 -43.49
CA PRO A 195 1.27 -1.19 -44.15
C PRO A 195 -0.09 -1.60 -43.56
N GLY A 196 -1.00 -0.63 -43.44
CA GLY A 196 -2.33 -0.78 -42.84
C GLY A 196 -2.34 -0.83 -41.31
N ALA A 197 -1.22 -0.50 -40.65
CA ALA A 197 -1.15 -0.46 -39.19
C ALA A 197 -2.11 0.58 -38.61
N PHE A 198 -2.20 1.74 -39.26
CA PHE A 198 -3.03 2.86 -38.82
C PHE A 198 -4.51 2.49 -38.86
N ALA A 199 -4.98 1.96 -40.00
CA ALA A 199 -6.35 1.49 -40.15
C ALA A 199 -6.69 0.37 -39.14
N THR A 200 -5.73 -0.53 -38.87
CA THR A 200 -5.87 -1.58 -37.87
C THR A 200 -6.06 -1.00 -36.46
N ALA A 201 -5.22 -0.03 -36.07
CA ALA A 201 -5.30 0.63 -34.77
C ALA A 201 -6.65 1.37 -34.58
N LEU A 202 -7.12 2.10 -35.59
CA LEU A 202 -8.41 2.80 -35.53
C LEU A 202 -9.59 1.83 -35.42
N SER A 203 -9.56 0.73 -36.19
CA SER A 203 -10.58 -0.31 -36.07
C SER A 203 -10.56 -0.96 -34.69
N ALA A 204 -9.38 -1.16 -34.11
CA ALA A 204 -9.22 -1.77 -32.79
C ALA A 204 -9.72 -0.87 -31.66
N LEU A 205 -9.52 0.45 -31.73
CA LEU A 205 -10.10 1.40 -30.78
C LEU A 205 -11.64 1.32 -30.76
N ARG A 206 -12.24 1.33 -31.96
CA ARG A 206 -13.69 1.16 -32.11
C ARG A 206 -14.18 -0.18 -31.56
N HIS A 207 -13.52 -1.28 -31.93
CA HIS A 207 -13.90 -2.62 -31.48
C HIS A 207 -13.72 -2.82 -29.97
N ALA A 208 -12.70 -2.21 -29.37
CA ALA A 208 -12.52 -2.22 -27.92
C ALA A 208 -13.73 -1.55 -27.22
N ALA A 209 -14.12 -0.36 -27.68
CA ALA A 209 -15.28 0.35 -27.16
C ALA A 209 -16.58 -0.45 -27.31
N GLU A 210 -16.88 -0.95 -28.52
CA GLU A 210 -18.04 -1.81 -28.80
C GLU A 210 -18.02 -3.12 -27.99
N GLY A 211 -16.84 -3.58 -27.62
CA GLY A 211 -16.63 -4.79 -26.83
C GLY A 211 -16.71 -4.60 -25.32
N GLY A 212 -16.85 -3.36 -24.84
CA GLY A 212 -16.87 -3.04 -23.41
C GLY A 212 -15.49 -2.98 -22.76
N LEU A 213 -14.41 -2.82 -23.54
CA LEU A 213 -13.06 -2.56 -23.04
C LEU A 213 -12.77 -1.06 -23.10
N TYR A 214 -12.19 -0.51 -22.03
CA TYR A 214 -11.76 0.89 -21.97
C TYR A 214 -10.71 1.16 -23.06
N PRO A 215 -11.04 1.97 -24.10
CA PRO A 215 -10.16 2.19 -25.23
C PRO A 215 -9.17 3.31 -24.91
N TYR A 216 -7.88 3.03 -24.98
CA TYR A 216 -6.84 4.03 -24.86
C TYR A 216 -5.73 3.83 -25.88
N ILE A 217 -4.99 4.90 -26.16
CA ILE A 217 -3.85 4.87 -27.07
C ILE A 217 -2.56 4.71 -26.27
N VAL A 218 -1.63 3.90 -26.78
CA VAL A 218 -0.24 3.85 -26.32
C VAL A 218 0.64 4.39 -27.44
N ALA A 219 1.28 5.53 -27.19
CA ALA A 219 2.12 6.24 -28.14
C ALA A 219 3.54 6.36 -27.59
N VAL A 220 4.56 6.26 -28.46
CA VAL A 220 5.94 6.59 -28.09
C VAL A 220 6.28 8.00 -28.54
N ALA A 221 6.71 8.83 -27.59
CA ALA A 221 7.12 10.19 -27.86
C ALA A 221 8.31 10.24 -28.83
N ASN A 222 8.27 11.23 -29.72
CA ASN A 222 9.40 11.65 -30.53
C ASN A 222 9.39 13.19 -30.62
N PRO A 223 10.50 13.84 -30.98
CA PRO A 223 10.57 15.31 -31.02
C PRO A 223 9.49 15.97 -31.87
N GLY A 224 9.04 15.33 -32.95
CA GLY A 224 7.97 15.85 -33.81
C GLY A 224 6.59 15.77 -33.15
N LEU A 225 6.27 14.65 -32.50
CA LEU A 225 4.99 14.46 -31.81
C LEU A 225 4.83 15.39 -30.60
N VAL A 226 5.91 15.69 -29.89
CA VAL A 226 5.87 16.52 -28.68
C VAL A 226 5.95 18.01 -28.95
N GLU A 227 6.02 18.43 -30.23
CA GLU A 227 5.81 19.83 -30.61
C GLU A 227 4.37 20.25 -30.28
N GLU A 228 4.17 21.46 -29.78
CA GLU A 228 2.91 21.89 -29.17
C GLU A 228 1.70 21.79 -30.12
N ARG A 229 1.84 22.23 -31.37
CA ARG A 229 0.75 22.13 -32.36
C ARG A 229 0.53 20.69 -32.81
N ALA A 230 1.59 19.93 -33.04
CA ALA A 230 1.50 18.52 -33.40
C ALA A 230 0.81 17.70 -32.31
N PHE A 231 1.20 17.92 -31.05
CA PHE A 231 0.62 17.27 -29.90
C PHE A 231 -0.88 17.58 -29.75
N ALA A 232 -1.25 18.86 -29.85
CA ALA A 232 -2.65 19.28 -29.79
C ALA A 232 -3.50 18.63 -30.89
N ARG A 233 -2.98 18.55 -32.13
CA ARG A 233 -3.65 17.83 -33.23
C ARG A 233 -3.79 16.34 -32.93
N PHE A 234 -2.75 15.71 -32.39
CA PHE A 234 -2.78 14.29 -32.04
C PHE A 234 -3.79 13.99 -30.92
N MET A 235 -3.84 14.81 -29.87
CA MET A 235 -4.80 14.66 -28.77
C MET A 235 -6.25 14.85 -29.25
N GLN A 236 -6.49 15.82 -30.11
CA GLN A 236 -7.81 16.04 -30.73
C GLN A 236 -8.22 14.84 -31.58
N PHE A 237 -7.31 14.38 -32.44
CA PHE A 237 -7.53 13.19 -33.27
C PHE A 237 -7.80 11.93 -32.42
N ALA A 238 -7.04 11.74 -31.34
CA ALA A 238 -7.25 10.64 -30.40
C ALA A 238 -8.65 10.67 -29.79
N ALA A 239 -9.15 11.85 -29.40
CA ALA A 239 -10.51 12.02 -28.90
C ALA A 239 -11.55 11.63 -29.96
N GLU A 240 -11.39 12.12 -31.19
CA GLU A 240 -12.29 11.85 -32.32
C GLU A 240 -12.28 10.37 -32.73
N ALA A 241 -11.14 9.69 -32.59
CA ALA A 241 -11.00 8.25 -32.78
C ALA A 241 -11.62 7.42 -31.65
N GLY A 242 -12.12 8.06 -30.58
CA GLY A 242 -12.80 7.41 -29.46
C GLY A 242 -11.88 6.93 -28.33
N ALA A 243 -10.62 7.35 -28.29
CA ALA A 243 -9.74 7.06 -27.17
C ALA A 243 -10.11 7.91 -25.95
N LEU A 244 -10.15 7.29 -24.77
CA LEU A 244 -10.41 7.99 -23.50
C LEU A 244 -9.12 8.44 -22.79
N GLU A 245 -8.00 7.85 -23.18
CA GLU A 245 -6.67 8.14 -22.66
C GLU A 245 -5.61 8.00 -23.76
N VAL A 246 -4.58 8.83 -23.70
CA VAL A 246 -3.32 8.70 -24.43
C VAL A 246 -2.24 8.47 -23.38
N HIS A 247 -1.67 7.27 -23.39
CA HIS A 247 -0.51 6.93 -22.58
C HIS A 247 0.75 7.16 -23.42
N LEU A 248 1.47 8.24 -23.10
CA LEU A 248 2.67 8.65 -23.81
C LEU A 248 3.92 8.10 -23.10
N LEU A 249 4.68 7.29 -23.83
CA LEU A 249 5.90 6.65 -23.36
C LEU A 249 7.14 7.41 -23.83
N GLU A 250 8.15 7.49 -22.97
CA GLU A 250 9.47 7.98 -23.38
C GLU A 250 10.21 6.92 -24.23
N PRO A 251 10.83 7.31 -25.35
CA PRO A 251 11.76 6.44 -26.06
C PRO A 251 12.97 6.14 -25.17
N CYS A 252 13.32 4.87 -25.05
CA CYS A 252 14.45 4.39 -24.27
C CYS A 252 15.44 3.67 -25.20
N PRO A 253 16.76 3.83 -25.02
CA PRO A 253 17.79 3.17 -25.85
C PRO A 253 17.89 1.66 -25.54
N ALA A 254 16.80 0.94 -25.77
CA ALA A 254 16.61 -0.48 -25.51
C ALA A 254 15.97 -1.16 -26.73
N GLY A 255 16.18 -2.47 -26.87
CA GLY A 255 15.64 -3.25 -27.98
C GLY A 255 16.12 -2.72 -29.33
N GLN A 256 15.20 -2.35 -30.23
CA GLN A 256 15.53 -1.75 -31.53
C GLN A 256 16.26 -0.40 -31.43
N LEU A 257 16.14 0.29 -30.28
CA LEU A 257 16.81 1.57 -30.03
C LEU A 257 18.12 1.40 -29.26
N ALA A 258 18.59 0.17 -29.04
CA ALA A 258 19.86 -0.07 -28.36
C ALA A 258 21.00 0.73 -29.02
N GLY A 259 21.71 1.53 -28.22
CA GLY A 259 22.80 2.40 -28.68
C GLY A 259 22.38 3.73 -29.32
N ARG A 260 21.08 3.97 -29.55
CA ARG A 260 20.56 5.22 -30.12
C ARG A 260 20.28 6.24 -29.03
N ARG A 261 21.23 7.15 -28.78
CA ARG A 261 21.06 8.23 -27.78
C ARG A 261 20.32 9.45 -28.34
N ASP A 262 20.32 9.60 -29.66
CA ASP A 262 19.68 10.68 -30.41
C ASP A 262 18.15 10.68 -30.32
N VAL A 263 17.55 9.56 -29.93
CA VAL A 263 16.09 9.41 -29.77
C VAL A 263 15.60 9.79 -28.38
N ALA A 264 16.50 9.98 -27.41
CA ALA A 264 16.13 10.32 -26.05
C ALA A 264 15.60 11.76 -25.96
N LEU A 265 14.54 11.96 -25.18
CA LEU A 265 13.96 13.29 -24.98
C LEU A 265 14.87 14.19 -24.14
N GLY A 266 15.05 15.42 -24.59
CA GLY A 266 15.79 16.45 -23.85
C GLY A 266 15.00 16.99 -22.66
N ALA A 267 15.66 17.79 -21.82
CA ALA A 267 15.02 18.44 -20.67
C ALA A 267 13.85 19.37 -21.09
N GLU A 268 13.98 20.05 -22.23
CA GLU A 268 12.93 20.92 -22.76
C GLU A 268 11.70 20.12 -23.20
N ASP A 269 11.89 19.01 -23.91
CA ASP A 269 10.79 18.13 -24.34
C ASP A 269 10.04 17.56 -23.14
N LYS A 270 10.79 17.10 -22.11
CA LYS A 270 10.20 16.61 -20.86
C LYS A 270 9.40 17.69 -20.14
N ALA A 271 9.95 18.89 -20.00
CA ALA A 271 9.23 20.02 -19.41
C ALA A 271 7.97 20.38 -20.21
N ARG A 272 8.01 20.25 -21.54
CA ARG A 272 6.85 20.48 -22.42
C ARG A 272 5.78 19.42 -22.21
N ILE A 273 6.13 18.13 -22.16
CA ILE A 273 5.18 17.03 -21.87
C ILE A 273 4.47 17.26 -20.53
N LEU A 274 5.19 17.66 -19.48
CA LEU A 274 4.60 17.93 -18.17
C LEU A 274 3.61 19.11 -18.21
N ARG A 275 3.91 20.17 -18.98
CA ARG A 275 2.96 21.28 -19.21
C ARG A 275 1.71 20.81 -19.97
N LEU A 276 1.89 19.99 -21.00
CA LEU A 276 0.81 19.42 -21.80
C LEU A 276 -0.09 18.50 -20.96
N GLN A 277 0.47 17.75 -20.01
CA GLN A 277 -0.32 16.93 -19.08
C GLN A 277 -1.20 17.80 -18.18
N ALA A 278 -0.65 18.89 -17.63
CA ALA A 278 -1.43 19.86 -16.85
C ALA A 278 -2.50 20.58 -17.68
N GLU A 279 -2.26 20.81 -18.98
CA GLU A 279 -3.28 21.33 -19.91
C GLU A 279 -4.37 20.30 -20.17
N ALA A 280 -4.00 19.06 -20.51
CA ALA A 280 -4.93 17.97 -20.78
C ALA A 280 -5.87 17.73 -19.58
N ALA A 281 -5.37 17.84 -18.34
CA ALA A 281 -6.17 17.73 -17.12
C ALA A 281 -7.27 18.80 -16.99
N ARG A 282 -7.11 19.96 -17.64
CA ARG A 282 -8.08 21.07 -17.62
C ARG A 282 -9.01 21.10 -18.83
N ARG A 283 -8.70 20.32 -19.86
CA ARG A 283 -9.46 20.26 -21.12
C ARG A 283 -10.43 19.08 -21.12
N ALA A 284 -11.71 19.35 -21.26
CA ALA A 284 -12.74 18.32 -21.33
C ALA A 284 -12.79 17.62 -22.70
N ASP A 285 -12.34 18.30 -23.75
CA ASP A 285 -12.35 17.85 -25.14
C ASP A 285 -11.19 16.92 -25.51
N TRP A 286 -10.13 16.88 -24.68
CA TRP A 286 -9.02 15.94 -24.87
C TRP A 286 -9.22 14.65 -24.08
N PRO A 287 -8.61 13.53 -24.50
CA PRO A 287 -8.49 12.36 -23.62
C PRO A 287 -7.62 12.69 -22.40
N ILE A 288 -7.59 11.78 -21.43
CA ILE A 288 -6.57 11.80 -20.36
C ILE A 288 -5.19 11.69 -21.01
N LEU A 289 -4.21 12.46 -20.55
CA LEU A 289 -2.80 12.25 -20.88
C LEU A 289 -2.11 11.62 -19.68
N SER A 290 -1.59 10.41 -19.83
CA SER A 290 -0.85 9.70 -18.78
C SER A 290 0.59 9.47 -19.21
N THR A 291 1.54 9.70 -18.31
CA THR A 291 2.97 9.58 -18.60
C THR A 291 3.73 9.01 -17.41
N PHE A 292 4.72 8.15 -17.67
CA PHE A 292 5.69 7.76 -16.65
C PHE A 292 6.60 8.93 -16.25
N LEU A 293 6.78 9.94 -17.12
CA LEU A 293 7.52 11.16 -16.80
C LEU A 293 6.90 11.90 -15.61
N TYR A 294 5.56 11.93 -15.51
CA TYR A 294 4.87 12.45 -14.35
C TYR A 294 4.81 11.42 -13.21
N LEU A 295 4.33 10.20 -13.47
CA LEU A 295 4.14 9.18 -12.43
C LEU A 295 5.44 8.85 -11.68
N GLU A 296 6.52 8.59 -12.42
CA GLU A 296 7.84 8.22 -11.90
C GLU A 296 8.75 9.43 -11.66
N ALA A 297 8.21 10.66 -11.66
CA ALA A 297 8.99 11.84 -11.26
C ALA A 297 9.55 11.65 -9.83
N PRO A 298 10.74 12.18 -9.52
CA PRO A 298 11.30 12.15 -8.15
C PRO A 298 10.37 12.75 -7.10
N GLU A 299 9.57 13.74 -7.48
CA GLU A 299 8.56 14.42 -6.66
C GLU A 299 7.28 13.60 -6.47
N ASN A 300 7.13 12.49 -7.20
CA ASN A 300 6.00 11.57 -7.17
C ASN A 300 6.45 10.18 -6.68
N PHE A 301 6.26 9.13 -7.48
CA PHE A 301 6.52 7.75 -7.08
C PHE A 301 7.91 7.24 -7.45
N GLY A 302 8.63 7.89 -8.38
CA GLY A 302 9.91 7.35 -8.86
C GLY A 302 9.80 6.01 -9.61
N CYS A 303 10.96 5.47 -9.99
CA CYS A 303 11.07 4.19 -10.67
C CYS A 303 10.88 3.02 -9.70
N GLY A 304 9.88 2.18 -9.98
CA GLY A 304 9.53 0.99 -9.21
C GLY A 304 10.11 -0.32 -9.73
N ALA A 305 10.97 -0.28 -10.76
CA ALA A 305 11.50 -1.46 -11.44
C ALA A 305 12.18 -2.44 -10.46
N GLY A 306 11.82 -3.70 -10.57
CA GLY A 306 12.33 -4.80 -9.76
C GLY A 306 11.90 -4.82 -8.29
N LEU A 307 11.00 -3.93 -7.89
CA LEU A 307 10.47 -3.86 -6.53
C LEU A 307 8.94 -3.85 -6.53
N THR A 308 8.33 -2.77 -7.03
CA THR A 308 6.87 -2.66 -7.16
C THR A 308 6.39 -2.98 -8.57
N HIS A 309 7.31 -2.99 -9.53
CA HIS A 309 7.06 -3.29 -10.93
C HIS A 309 7.97 -4.41 -11.43
N LEU A 310 7.45 -5.29 -12.29
CA LEU A 310 8.26 -6.31 -12.98
C LEU A 310 7.71 -6.65 -14.37
N TYR A 311 8.54 -7.34 -15.14
CA TYR A 311 8.20 -7.88 -16.45
C TYR A 311 8.50 -9.38 -16.50
N ILE A 312 7.58 -10.19 -17.01
CA ILE A 312 7.82 -11.61 -17.30
C ILE A 312 7.66 -11.81 -18.80
N ASP A 313 8.70 -12.33 -19.45
CA ASP A 313 8.64 -12.53 -20.89
C ASP A 313 7.94 -13.84 -21.31
N GLY A 314 7.74 -14.02 -22.62
CA GLY A 314 7.02 -15.18 -23.17
C GLY A 314 7.63 -16.55 -22.88
N THR A 315 8.90 -16.60 -22.46
CA THR A 315 9.61 -17.83 -22.11
C THR A 315 9.74 -18.05 -20.60
N GLY A 316 9.26 -17.11 -19.78
CA GLY A 316 9.28 -17.21 -18.31
C GLY A 316 10.38 -16.43 -17.63
N GLN A 317 11.17 -15.63 -18.35
CA GLN A 317 12.25 -14.87 -17.73
C GLN A 317 11.70 -13.67 -16.95
N VAL A 318 12.09 -13.56 -15.67
CA VAL A 318 11.66 -12.48 -14.77
C VAL A 318 12.67 -11.32 -14.83
N CYS A 319 12.23 -10.19 -15.37
CA CYS A 319 13.01 -8.97 -15.55
C CYS A 319 12.50 -7.82 -14.65
N PRO A 320 13.36 -6.86 -14.26
CA PRO A 320 12.94 -5.72 -13.43
C PRO A 320 11.91 -4.80 -14.10
N CYS A 321 11.99 -4.63 -15.42
CA CYS A 321 10.97 -4.02 -16.27
C CYS A 321 11.21 -4.43 -17.73
N ASN A 322 10.30 -4.07 -18.63
CA ASN A 322 10.37 -4.42 -20.05
C ASN A 322 11.55 -3.77 -20.80
N LEU A 323 12.11 -2.68 -20.26
CA LEU A 323 13.26 -1.96 -20.84
C LEU A 323 14.62 -2.49 -20.35
N VAL A 324 14.64 -3.31 -19.30
CA VAL A 324 15.86 -3.85 -18.67
C VAL A 324 15.97 -5.33 -19.04
N PRO A 325 16.83 -5.72 -20.01
CA PRO A 325 16.93 -7.09 -20.49
C PRO A 325 17.82 -7.95 -19.56
N LEU A 326 17.52 -7.93 -18.27
CA LEU A 326 18.23 -8.69 -17.23
C LEU A 326 17.27 -9.72 -16.64
N SER A 327 17.69 -10.98 -16.53
CA SER A 327 16.87 -12.03 -15.91
C SER A 327 17.34 -12.33 -14.49
N PHE A 328 16.38 -12.48 -13.58
CA PHE A 328 16.60 -12.88 -12.20
C PHE A 328 16.05 -14.28 -11.90
N GLY A 329 15.48 -14.96 -12.89
CA GLY A 329 14.90 -16.29 -12.72
C GLY A 329 13.99 -16.68 -13.86
N ASP A 330 13.63 -17.97 -13.89
CA ASP A 330 12.74 -18.56 -14.89
C ASP A 330 11.51 -19.17 -14.19
N VAL A 331 10.38 -18.47 -14.24
CA VAL A 331 9.14 -18.91 -13.57
C VAL A 331 8.50 -20.15 -14.21
N SER A 332 9.00 -20.62 -15.35
CA SER A 332 8.61 -21.94 -15.88
C SER A 332 9.26 -23.10 -15.13
N ARG A 333 10.34 -22.83 -14.36
CA ARG A 333 11.16 -23.85 -13.69
C ARG A 333 11.20 -23.68 -12.18
N GLU A 334 10.92 -22.49 -11.66
CA GLU A 334 10.98 -22.21 -10.24
C GLU A 334 9.84 -21.28 -9.78
N PRO A 335 9.53 -21.22 -8.47
CA PRO A 335 8.56 -20.28 -7.94
C PRO A 335 9.00 -18.81 -8.13
N LEU A 336 8.05 -17.94 -8.45
CA LEU A 336 8.26 -16.49 -8.63
C LEU A 336 8.97 -15.85 -7.43
N ARG A 337 8.63 -16.27 -6.20
CA ARG A 337 9.27 -15.77 -4.97
C ARG A 337 10.80 -15.92 -4.97
N ALA A 338 11.35 -16.94 -5.63
CA ALA A 338 12.80 -17.15 -5.71
C ALA A 338 13.46 -16.07 -6.58
N ALA A 339 12.85 -15.77 -7.73
CA ALA A 339 13.30 -14.68 -8.60
C ALA A 339 13.17 -13.31 -7.92
N LEU A 340 12.06 -13.08 -7.21
CA LEU A 340 11.85 -11.84 -6.43
C LEU A 340 12.89 -11.67 -5.32
N GLY A 341 13.24 -12.75 -4.60
CA GLY A 341 14.27 -12.72 -3.57
C GLY A 341 15.62 -12.27 -4.11
N ARG A 342 16.07 -12.85 -5.24
CA ARG A 342 17.32 -12.48 -5.90
C ARG A 342 17.30 -11.06 -6.46
N MET A 343 16.16 -10.64 -7.02
CA MET A 343 15.97 -9.28 -7.54
C MET A 343 16.02 -8.24 -6.40
N GLY A 344 15.42 -8.55 -5.25
CA GLY A 344 15.41 -7.71 -4.05
C GLY A 344 16.80 -7.42 -3.47
N GLU A 345 17.81 -8.24 -3.78
CA GLU A 345 19.21 -7.95 -3.39
C GLU A 345 19.74 -6.65 -4.02
N HIS A 346 19.25 -6.30 -5.22
CA HIS A 346 19.70 -5.16 -6.04
C HIS A 346 18.69 -4.01 -6.08
N PHE A 347 17.39 -4.32 -6.02
CA PHE A 347 16.27 -3.38 -6.09
C PHE A 347 15.60 -3.23 -4.72
N ARG A 348 16.33 -2.71 -3.73
CA ARG A 348 15.89 -2.67 -2.32
C ARG A 348 14.87 -1.59 -2.00
N GLN A 349 14.89 -0.49 -2.75
CA GLN A 349 13.99 0.65 -2.56
C GLN A 349 13.75 1.37 -3.89
N PRO A 350 12.64 2.13 -4.03
CA PRO A 350 12.34 2.90 -5.24
C PRO A 350 13.40 3.96 -5.54
N ARG A 351 13.65 4.22 -6.83
CA ARG A 351 14.72 5.14 -7.30
C ARG A 351 14.13 6.43 -7.87
N THR A 352 14.85 7.54 -7.74
CA THR A 352 14.53 8.79 -8.45
C THR A 352 15.03 8.79 -9.90
N GLU A 353 15.76 7.76 -10.31
CA GLU A 353 16.33 7.60 -11.65
C GLU A 353 15.78 6.33 -12.31
N CYS A 354 15.59 6.37 -13.63
CA CYS A 354 15.08 5.23 -14.40
C CYS A 354 16.13 4.12 -14.48
N ALA A 355 15.83 2.96 -13.88
CA ALA A 355 16.70 1.78 -13.97
C ALA A 355 16.90 1.31 -15.43
N GLY A 356 15.89 1.48 -16.28
CA GLY A 356 15.98 1.23 -17.73
C GLY A 356 17.07 2.05 -18.40
N GLN A 357 17.09 3.36 -18.17
CA GLN A 357 18.10 4.24 -18.76
C GLN A 357 19.51 3.96 -18.21
N ALA A 358 19.62 3.59 -16.93
CA ALA A 358 20.89 3.26 -16.29
C ALA A 358 21.48 1.91 -16.77
N LEU A 359 20.63 0.91 -17.01
CA LEU A 359 21.06 -0.47 -17.25
C LEU A 359 20.94 -0.94 -18.70
N ALA A 360 20.05 -0.35 -19.51
CA ALA A 360 19.79 -0.84 -20.86
C ALA A 360 21.05 -0.77 -21.73
N ALA A 361 21.74 0.38 -21.77
CA ALA A 361 22.94 0.53 -22.59
C ALA A 361 24.04 -0.51 -22.26
N PRO A 362 24.53 -0.64 -21.01
CA PRO A 362 25.55 -1.64 -20.70
C PRO A 362 25.04 -3.08 -20.86
N ALA A 363 23.75 -3.35 -20.65
CA ALA A 363 23.18 -4.68 -20.89
C ALA A 363 23.16 -5.03 -22.39
N PHE A 364 22.72 -4.12 -23.25
CA PHE A 364 22.69 -4.34 -24.70
C PHE A 364 24.09 -4.41 -25.31
N GLU A 365 25.09 -3.75 -24.73
CA GLU A 365 26.49 -3.95 -25.11
C GLU A 365 26.97 -5.38 -24.86
N ARG A 366 26.61 -5.99 -23.72
CA ARG A 366 26.94 -7.40 -23.43
C ARG A 366 26.12 -8.39 -24.25
N LEU A 367 24.93 -7.99 -24.69
CA LEU A 367 24.06 -8.80 -25.55
C LEU A 367 24.45 -8.78 -27.02
N ARG A 368 25.47 -8.04 -27.48
CA ARG A 368 25.83 -8.00 -28.91
C ARG A 368 25.99 -9.42 -29.48
N GLY A 369 25.07 -9.80 -30.39
CA GLY A 369 25.01 -11.14 -31.01
C GLY A 369 24.29 -12.23 -30.21
N ARG A 370 23.76 -11.92 -29.02
CA ARG A 370 23.02 -12.83 -28.12
C ARG A 370 21.57 -12.37 -27.97
N ARG A 371 20.68 -13.29 -27.59
CA ARG A 371 19.27 -12.98 -27.33
C ARG A 371 19.09 -12.42 -25.92
N PRO A 372 18.30 -11.34 -25.73
CA PRO A 372 17.88 -10.92 -24.39
C PRO A 372 16.90 -11.94 -23.77
N PRO A 373 16.81 -11.99 -22.43
CA PRO A 373 17.61 -11.25 -21.45
C PRO A 373 18.98 -11.88 -21.13
N LEU A 374 19.85 -11.15 -20.43
CA LEU A 374 21.10 -11.67 -19.88
C LEU A 374 20.83 -12.67 -18.72
N PRO A 375 21.70 -13.68 -18.54
CA PRO A 375 21.56 -14.65 -17.45
C PRO A 375 21.80 -14.02 -16.07
N LEU A 376 21.40 -14.72 -15.01
CA LEU A 376 21.38 -14.24 -13.62
C LEU A 376 22.73 -13.69 -13.15
N GLU A 377 23.84 -14.39 -13.42
CA GLU A 377 25.17 -13.98 -12.95
C GLU A 377 25.60 -12.65 -13.57
N GLU A 378 25.44 -12.51 -14.90
CA GLU A 378 25.73 -11.29 -15.63
C GLU A 378 24.80 -10.15 -15.23
N SER A 379 23.52 -10.46 -15.02
CA SER A 379 22.50 -9.51 -14.56
C SER A 379 22.86 -8.93 -13.20
N SER A 380 23.21 -9.80 -12.25
CA SER A 380 23.62 -9.39 -10.90
C SER A 380 24.92 -8.59 -10.93
N ALA A 381 25.86 -8.94 -11.80
CA ALA A 381 27.12 -8.20 -11.95
C ALA A 381 26.88 -6.79 -12.51
N LEU A 382 26.00 -6.64 -13.51
CA LEU A 382 25.62 -5.33 -14.05
C LEU A 382 24.92 -4.46 -13.00
N CYS A 383 23.99 -5.02 -12.24
CA CYS A 383 23.35 -4.29 -11.15
C CYS A 383 24.36 -3.79 -10.13
N ARG A 384 25.30 -4.63 -9.66
CA ARG A 384 26.35 -4.18 -8.72
C ARG A 384 27.26 -3.09 -9.28
N ALA A 385 27.52 -3.11 -10.59
CA ALA A 385 28.40 -2.14 -11.24
C ALA A 385 27.74 -0.79 -11.52
N HIS A 386 26.43 -0.78 -11.82
CA HIS A 386 25.73 0.39 -12.35
C HIS A 386 24.59 0.92 -11.46
N LEU A 387 24.13 0.15 -10.48
CA LEU A 387 23.15 0.61 -9.51
C LEU A 387 23.84 0.91 -8.17
N PRO A 388 23.90 2.18 -7.73
CA PRO A 388 24.44 2.48 -6.42
C PRO A 388 23.55 1.86 -5.34
N ALA A 389 24.20 1.33 -4.28
CA ALA A 389 23.52 0.72 -3.15
C ALA A 389 22.77 1.75 -2.28
N LYS A 390 23.27 2.99 -2.23
CA LYS A 390 22.62 4.14 -1.59
C LYS A 390 22.25 5.16 -2.66
N HIS A 391 21.00 5.60 -2.68
CA HIS A 391 20.50 6.60 -3.60
C HIS A 391 19.32 7.33 -2.98
N ALA A 392 18.90 8.44 -3.60
CA ALA A 392 17.73 9.18 -3.16
C ALA A 392 16.45 8.33 -3.32
N THR A 393 15.52 8.55 -2.38
CA THR A 393 14.21 7.94 -2.36
C THR A 393 13.15 8.96 -2.84
N PRO A 394 12.19 8.58 -3.69
CA PRO A 394 11.15 9.49 -4.18
C PRO A 394 10.32 10.12 -3.06
N ARG A 395 9.75 11.29 -3.33
CA ARG A 395 8.99 12.09 -2.34
C ARG A 395 7.86 11.28 -1.70
N PHE A 396 7.08 10.51 -2.46
CA PHE A 396 6.00 9.69 -1.91
C PHE A 396 6.48 8.80 -0.77
N TYR A 397 7.53 8.02 -1.01
CA TYR A 397 8.06 7.07 -0.04
C TYR A 397 8.74 7.74 1.16
N ARG A 398 9.37 8.91 0.96
CA ARG A 398 9.88 9.72 2.08
C ARG A 398 8.76 10.27 2.97
N ILE A 399 7.67 10.74 2.36
CA ILE A 399 6.49 11.25 3.06
C ILE A 399 5.75 10.12 3.78
N ALA A 400 5.63 8.96 3.14
CA ALA A 400 5.03 7.77 3.71
C ALA A 400 5.88 7.22 4.87
N ALA A 401 7.21 7.21 4.74
CA ALA A 401 8.11 6.80 5.83
C ALA A 401 8.23 7.85 6.96
N GLY A 402 7.66 9.04 6.77
CA GLY A 402 7.95 10.24 7.55
C GLY A 402 7.69 10.18 9.05
N ASP A 403 8.49 10.99 9.73
CA ASP A 403 8.90 10.92 11.13
C ASP A 403 7.97 11.72 12.07
N GLY A 404 6.92 12.35 11.52
CA GLY A 404 5.99 13.20 12.27
C GLY A 404 4.96 12.43 13.10
N ARG A 405 5.28 11.20 13.51
CA ARG A 405 4.37 10.36 14.30
C ARG A 405 4.21 10.94 15.70
N ILE A 406 3.04 10.76 16.29
CA ILE A 406 2.86 11.01 17.72
C ILE A 406 3.80 10.06 18.47
N GLY A 407 4.82 10.62 19.11
CA GLY A 407 5.82 9.85 19.84
C GLY A 407 5.38 9.54 21.27
N PRO A 408 6.21 8.76 22.01
CA PRO A 408 5.96 8.43 23.41
C PRO A 408 5.76 9.66 24.31
N GLU A 409 6.46 10.77 24.01
CA GLU A 409 6.37 12.01 24.79
C GLU A 409 5.04 12.75 24.58
N GLU A 410 4.49 12.75 23.38
CA GLU A 410 3.16 13.30 23.12
C GLU A 410 2.06 12.45 23.73
N LEU A 411 2.15 11.12 23.61
CA LEU A 411 1.24 10.20 24.29
C LEU A 411 1.28 10.42 25.80
N ARG A 412 2.47 10.54 26.38
CA ARG A 412 2.65 10.87 27.80
C ARG A 412 1.89 12.14 28.19
N LYS A 413 2.09 13.24 27.45
CA LYS A 413 1.40 14.52 27.71
C LYS A 413 -0.12 14.43 27.52
N ALA A 414 -0.59 13.62 26.58
CA ALA A 414 -2.02 13.40 26.37
C ALA A 414 -2.63 12.67 27.59
N TYR A 415 -2.01 11.57 28.03
CA TYR A 415 -2.50 10.78 29.16
C TYR A 415 -2.33 11.49 30.51
N ASP A 416 -1.27 12.29 30.70
CA ASP A 416 -1.12 13.17 31.87
C ASP A 416 -2.24 14.21 31.98
N ARG A 417 -2.92 14.58 30.88
CA ARG A 417 -4.04 15.54 30.93
C ARG A 417 -5.40 14.91 31.24
N VAL A 418 -5.57 13.61 30.97
CA VAL A 418 -6.87 12.93 31.08
C VAL A 418 -6.94 11.95 32.25
N HIS A 419 -5.88 11.81 33.04
CA HIS A 419 -5.82 10.79 34.10
C HIS A 419 -6.97 10.87 35.11
N ASP A 420 -7.45 12.07 35.43
CA ASP A 420 -8.53 12.29 36.42
C ASP A 420 -9.90 11.81 35.91
N ASP A 421 -10.14 11.92 34.61
CA ASP A 421 -11.42 11.60 33.96
C ASP A 421 -11.46 10.20 33.35
N TYR A 422 -10.30 9.54 33.21
CA TYR A 422 -10.14 8.28 32.47
C TYR A 422 -11.04 7.15 32.99
N GLU A 423 -11.23 7.05 34.31
CA GLU A 423 -12.03 5.96 34.88
C GLU A 423 -13.52 6.08 34.52
N ALA A 424 -14.07 7.28 34.64
CA ALA A 424 -15.48 7.54 34.36
C ALA A 424 -15.81 7.36 32.86
N HIS A 425 -14.88 7.77 31.98
CA HIS A 425 -15.11 7.82 30.54
C HIS A 425 -14.68 6.55 29.80
N TRP A 426 -13.73 5.76 30.34
CA TRP A 426 -13.20 4.58 29.67
C TRP A 426 -13.45 3.26 30.42
N LEU A 427 -13.06 3.18 31.70
CA LEU A 427 -13.09 1.91 32.43
C LEU A 427 -14.49 1.36 32.68
N SER A 428 -15.53 2.21 32.64
CA SER A 428 -16.94 1.81 32.82
C SER A 428 -17.39 0.66 31.90
N GLN A 429 -16.85 0.58 30.68
CA GLN A 429 -17.07 -0.54 29.77
C GLN A 429 -15.78 -1.32 29.47
N ALA A 430 -14.62 -0.65 29.45
CA ALA A 430 -13.34 -1.25 29.08
C ALA A 430 -12.75 -2.20 30.14
N ALA A 431 -13.31 -2.22 31.36
CA ALA A 431 -12.91 -3.14 32.43
C ALA A 431 -13.25 -4.61 32.13
N ARG A 432 -14.42 -4.87 31.54
CA ARG A 432 -14.93 -6.24 31.29
C ARG A 432 -13.95 -7.16 30.54
N PRO A 433 -13.34 -6.74 29.40
CA PRO A 433 -12.38 -7.60 28.72
C PRO A 433 -11.08 -7.80 29.51
N VAL A 434 -10.65 -6.81 30.31
CA VAL A 434 -9.47 -6.93 31.16
C VAL A 434 -9.71 -7.97 32.27
N GLU A 435 -10.91 -7.98 32.86
CA GLU A 435 -11.31 -8.99 33.86
C GLU A 435 -11.37 -10.40 33.28
N GLU A 436 -11.94 -10.57 32.08
CA GLU A 436 -11.97 -11.86 31.37
C GLU A 436 -10.56 -12.34 31.05
N LEU A 437 -9.72 -11.46 30.50
CA LEU A 437 -8.33 -11.78 30.18
C LEU A 437 -7.55 -12.19 31.44
N ALA A 438 -7.71 -11.42 32.53
CA ALA A 438 -7.11 -11.75 33.80
C ALA A 438 -7.62 -13.11 34.34
N ARG A 439 -8.91 -13.44 34.20
CA ARG A 439 -9.47 -14.74 34.63
C ARG A 439 -8.91 -15.95 33.87
N ARG A 440 -8.47 -15.76 32.63
CA ARG A 440 -7.88 -16.83 31.81
C ARG A 440 -6.42 -17.11 32.09
N LEU A 441 -5.74 -16.21 32.79
CA LEU A 441 -4.33 -16.38 33.12
C LEU A 441 -4.14 -17.34 34.30
N GLU A 442 -3.39 -18.41 34.05
CA GLU A 442 -2.91 -19.33 35.08
C GLU A 442 -1.67 -18.73 35.77
N ILE A 443 -1.90 -17.88 36.78
CA ILE A 443 -0.84 -17.21 37.53
C ILE A 443 -0.67 -17.90 38.89
N GLY A 444 0.53 -18.41 39.15
CA GLY A 444 0.91 -18.91 40.47
C GLY A 444 1.17 -17.78 41.47
N GLY A 445 1.01 -18.04 42.77
CA GLY A 445 1.21 -17.03 43.82
C GLY A 445 2.63 -16.46 43.90
N GLU A 446 3.64 -17.15 43.34
CA GLU A 446 5.03 -16.68 43.30
C GLU A 446 5.45 -16.13 41.92
N ALA A 447 4.49 -15.96 41.01
CA ALA A 447 4.78 -15.51 39.65
C ALA A 447 5.41 -14.11 39.62
N ARG A 448 6.27 -13.90 38.63
CA ARG A 448 6.85 -12.62 38.26
C ARG A 448 6.11 -12.10 37.02
N ILE A 449 5.41 -10.99 37.19
CA ILE A 449 4.57 -10.40 36.15
C ILE A 449 5.16 -9.06 35.71
N PHE A 450 5.20 -8.83 34.39
CA PHE A 450 5.42 -7.52 33.79
C PHE A 450 4.09 -7.01 33.25
N GLU A 451 3.71 -5.77 33.56
CA GLU A 451 2.53 -5.11 33.00
C GLU A 451 2.94 -3.92 32.14
N ALA A 452 2.63 -3.99 30.84
CA ALA A 452 2.86 -2.93 29.87
C ALA A 452 1.65 -1.99 29.81
N GLY A 453 1.84 -0.71 30.17
CA GLY A 453 0.82 0.34 30.17
C GLY A 453 -0.25 0.09 31.22
N CYS A 454 0.11 0.17 32.49
CA CYS A 454 -0.80 -0.15 33.59
C CYS A 454 -1.94 0.89 33.78
N GLY A 455 -1.84 2.07 33.18
CA GLY A 455 -2.82 3.15 33.31
C GLY A 455 -3.08 3.49 34.78
N THR A 456 -4.35 3.64 35.16
CA THR A 456 -4.75 3.90 36.56
C THR A 456 -4.67 2.67 37.48
N GLY A 457 -4.05 1.57 37.05
CA GLY A 457 -3.76 0.38 37.88
C GLY A 457 -4.92 -0.61 38.04
N PHE A 458 -5.90 -0.61 37.13
CA PHE A 458 -7.03 -1.55 37.18
C PHE A 458 -6.56 -3.00 36.95
N GLY A 459 -5.82 -3.23 35.85
CA GLY A 459 -5.20 -4.52 35.55
C GLY A 459 -4.24 -4.95 36.66
N THR A 460 -3.37 -4.03 37.10
CA THR A 460 -2.45 -4.22 38.23
C THR A 460 -3.15 -4.76 39.47
N GLN A 461 -4.30 -4.20 39.84
CA GLN A 461 -5.06 -4.64 41.00
C GLN A 461 -5.62 -6.06 40.84
N LEU A 462 -6.12 -6.42 39.66
CA LEU A 462 -6.63 -7.76 39.37
C LEU A 462 -5.51 -8.81 39.45
N LEU A 463 -4.32 -8.49 38.93
CA LEU A 463 -3.16 -9.36 38.94
C LEU A 463 -2.57 -9.49 40.36
N ALA A 464 -2.41 -8.37 41.07
CA ALA A 464 -1.86 -8.34 42.43
C ALA A 464 -2.67 -9.20 43.42
N ARG A 465 -4.00 -9.26 43.27
CA ARG A 465 -4.88 -10.11 44.11
C ARG A 465 -4.62 -11.60 43.95
N ARG A 466 -3.97 -12.03 42.87
CA ARG A 466 -3.61 -13.44 42.63
C ARG A 466 -2.20 -13.80 43.09
N LEU A 467 -1.38 -12.80 43.41
CA LEU A 467 -0.02 -13.00 43.85
C LEU A 467 0.04 -13.15 45.38
N GLY A 468 0.85 -14.10 45.84
CA GLY A 468 1.21 -14.29 47.24
C GLY A 468 2.50 -13.54 47.62
N PRO A 469 3.02 -13.75 48.84
CA PRO A 469 4.20 -13.02 49.35
C PRO A 469 5.48 -13.15 48.54
N GLY A 470 5.66 -14.27 47.83
CA GLY A 470 6.82 -14.51 46.95
C GLY A 470 6.67 -13.89 45.55
N GLY A 471 5.46 -13.48 45.17
CA GLY A 471 5.17 -12.92 43.85
C GLY A 471 5.65 -11.48 43.68
N SER A 472 5.88 -11.07 42.44
CA SER A 472 6.24 -9.68 42.13
C SER A 472 5.60 -9.20 40.84
N LEU A 473 5.23 -7.93 40.80
CA LEU A 473 4.63 -7.28 39.64
C LEU A 473 5.38 -5.98 39.34
N LEU A 474 5.95 -5.88 38.14
CA LEU A 474 6.54 -4.65 37.60
C LEU A 474 5.53 -4.00 36.64
N ALA A 475 4.91 -2.91 37.06
CA ALA A 475 3.93 -2.16 36.29
C ALA A 475 4.58 -0.91 35.69
N CYS A 476 4.51 -0.78 34.37
CA CYS A 476 5.09 0.35 33.65
C CYS A 476 4.00 1.16 32.95
N ASP A 477 4.15 2.48 32.97
CA ASP A 477 3.38 3.40 32.14
C ASP A 477 4.28 4.57 31.72
N LEU A 478 3.93 5.29 30.66
CA LEU A 478 4.65 6.50 30.26
C LEU A 478 4.24 7.69 31.13
N SER A 479 2.97 7.73 31.58
CA SER A 479 2.38 8.84 32.32
C SER A 479 2.61 8.72 33.82
N GLU A 480 3.33 9.68 34.41
CA GLU A 480 3.49 9.74 35.86
C GLU A 480 2.15 10.05 36.55
N GLY A 481 1.25 10.79 35.88
CA GLY A 481 -0.12 11.02 36.37
C GLY A 481 -0.90 9.71 36.54
N MET A 482 -0.88 8.84 35.52
CA MET A 482 -1.48 7.50 35.59
C MET A 482 -0.88 6.66 36.72
N LEU A 483 0.45 6.65 36.85
CA LEU A 483 1.14 5.93 37.93
C LEU A 483 0.79 6.47 39.32
N SER A 484 0.57 7.77 39.47
CA SER A 484 0.12 8.37 40.73
C SER A 484 -1.24 7.80 41.15
N VAL A 485 -2.21 7.77 40.23
CA VAL A 485 -3.54 7.18 40.47
C VAL A 485 -3.43 5.68 40.75
N ALA A 486 -2.59 4.95 40.00
CA ALA A 486 -2.36 3.52 40.22
C ALA A 486 -1.79 3.23 41.62
N ARG A 487 -0.78 4.00 42.05
CA ARG A 487 -0.21 3.88 43.40
C ARG A 487 -1.28 4.14 44.46
N GLU A 488 -2.13 5.15 44.29
CA GLU A 488 -3.21 5.46 45.22
C GLU A 488 -4.26 4.34 45.29
N ARG A 489 -4.71 3.82 44.14
CA ARG A 489 -5.64 2.68 44.07
C ARG A 489 -5.13 1.44 44.80
N LEU A 490 -3.83 1.24 44.81
CA LEU A 490 -3.17 0.09 45.45
C LEU A 490 -2.68 0.39 46.88
N ARG A 491 -2.77 1.64 47.37
CA ARG A 491 -2.53 1.97 48.78
C ARG A 491 -3.63 1.32 49.63
N GLY A 492 -3.27 0.27 50.37
CA GLY A 492 -4.18 -0.47 51.25
C GLY A 492 -4.80 -1.72 50.62
N ALA A 493 -4.49 -2.04 49.35
CA ALA A 493 -4.78 -3.36 48.79
C ALA A 493 -3.80 -4.37 49.42
N GLY A 494 -4.29 -5.18 50.37
CA GLY A 494 -3.52 -6.19 51.11
C GLY A 494 -3.00 -7.36 50.27
N ALA A 495 -2.24 -7.10 49.22
CA ALA A 495 -1.53 -8.11 48.46
C ALA A 495 -0.15 -8.32 49.09
N GLY A 496 0.19 -9.55 49.48
CA GLY A 496 1.52 -9.88 49.99
C GLY A 496 2.64 -9.69 48.96
N ALA A 497 2.30 -9.45 47.69
CA ALA A 497 3.23 -9.36 46.57
C ALA A 497 3.99 -8.03 46.50
N ARG A 498 5.20 -8.07 45.94
CA ARG A 498 6.01 -6.86 45.69
C ARG A 498 5.58 -6.19 44.39
N ILE A 499 5.01 -4.99 44.49
CA ILE A 499 4.57 -4.20 43.33
C ILE A 499 5.53 -3.02 43.14
N GLU A 500 6.09 -2.90 41.94
CA GLU A 500 6.96 -1.81 41.54
C GLU A 500 6.34 -1.07 40.37
N PHE A 501 6.30 0.27 40.45
CA PHE A 501 5.81 1.14 39.38
C PHE A 501 6.97 1.91 38.75
N ARG A 502 7.06 1.91 37.41
CA ARG A 502 8.10 2.65 36.68
C ARG A 502 7.51 3.50 35.56
N ALA A 503 7.91 4.78 35.52
CA ALA A 503 7.67 5.65 34.39
C ALA A 503 8.68 5.34 33.28
N ILE A 504 8.31 4.46 32.35
CA ILE A 504 9.20 3.98 31.28
C ILE A 504 8.39 3.44 30.10
N ASP A 505 8.94 3.57 28.89
CA ASP A 505 8.43 2.89 27.72
C ASP A 505 8.48 1.35 27.92
N ALA A 506 7.35 0.68 27.72
CA ALA A 506 7.24 -0.75 28.01
C ALA A 506 8.10 -1.61 27.05
N LEU A 507 8.27 -1.20 25.79
CA LEU A 507 9.12 -1.89 24.83
C LEU A 507 10.60 -1.70 25.21
N GLU A 508 11.00 -0.50 25.62
CA GLU A 508 12.33 -0.23 26.16
C GLU A 508 12.60 -1.13 27.37
N ALA A 509 11.67 -1.17 28.34
CA ALA A 509 11.81 -1.97 29.56
C ALA A 509 11.97 -3.47 29.29
N LEU A 510 11.16 -4.04 28.39
CA LEU A 510 11.24 -5.46 28.00
C LEU A 510 12.47 -5.79 27.15
N SER A 511 13.02 -4.80 26.45
CA SER A 511 14.20 -5.00 25.59
C SER A 511 15.53 -4.98 26.37
N ARG A 512 15.51 -4.62 27.65
CA ARG A 512 16.72 -4.60 28.48
C ARG A 512 17.24 -6.02 28.76
N PRO A 513 18.57 -6.22 28.85
CA PRO A 513 19.15 -7.54 29.09
C PRO A 513 18.61 -8.25 30.35
N GLU A 514 18.29 -7.49 31.40
CA GLU A 514 17.80 -8.02 32.68
C GLU A 514 16.38 -8.58 32.59
N ALA A 515 15.61 -8.21 31.56
CA ALA A 515 14.26 -8.71 31.34
C ALA A 515 14.24 -10.14 30.77
N ARG A 516 15.35 -10.60 30.16
CA ARG A 516 15.43 -11.89 29.48
C ARG A 516 15.07 -13.05 30.42
N GLU A 517 14.09 -13.86 30.02
CA GLU A 517 13.59 -15.03 30.76
C GLU A 517 13.32 -14.76 32.26
N SER A 518 12.87 -13.56 32.58
CA SER A 518 12.69 -13.10 33.95
C SER A 518 11.25 -13.10 34.42
N PHE A 519 10.28 -13.20 33.51
CA PHE A 519 8.85 -13.13 33.79
C PHE A 519 8.13 -14.44 33.46
N ASP A 520 7.16 -14.80 34.30
CA ASP A 520 6.22 -15.89 34.06
C ASP A 520 5.01 -15.40 33.23
N CYS A 521 4.69 -14.10 33.33
CA CYS A 521 3.61 -13.47 32.58
C CYS A 521 4.01 -12.06 32.12
N VAL A 522 3.68 -11.73 30.87
CA VAL A 522 3.64 -10.35 30.35
C VAL A 522 2.16 -10.02 30.11
N PHE A 523 1.68 -8.95 30.72
CA PHE A 523 0.30 -8.49 30.64
C PHE A 523 0.24 -7.13 29.98
N SER A 524 -0.78 -6.87 29.16
CA SER A 524 -1.00 -5.55 28.59
C SER A 524 -2.49 -5.28 28.40
N SER A 525 -2.96 -4.10 28.78
CA SER A 525 -4.34 -3.71 28.56
C SER A 525 -4.42 -2.36 27.88
N TRP A 526 -5.02 -2.32 26.68
CA TRP A 526 -5.38 -1.12 25.93
C TRP A 526 -4.21 -0.21 25.48
N VAL A 527 -2.96 -0.55 25.81
CA VAL A 527 -1.78 0.23 25.36
C VAL A 527 -1.13 -0.32 24.07
N LEU A 528 -1.34 -1.60 23.74
CA LEU A 528 -0.79 -2.14 22.50
C LEU A 528 -1.41 -1.42 21.29
N GLY A 529 -0.64 -1.30 20.23
CA GLY A 529 -0.98 -0.46 19.07
C GLY A 529 -0.50 0.98 19.15
N TYR A 530 -0.27 1.52 20.35
CA TYR A 530 0.60 2.70 20.52
C TYR A 530 2.09 2.32 20.49
N ILE A 531 2.37 1.06 20.85
CA ILE A 531 3.68 0.41 20.74
C ILE A 531 3.64 -0.49 19.49
N PRO A 532 4.70 -0.51 18.66
CA PRO A 532 4.81 -1.44 17.52
C PRO A 532 4.60 -2.89 17.97
N LEU A 533 3.61 -3.59 17.39
CA LEU A 533 3.16 -4.91 17.84
C LEU A 533 4.24 -5.96 17.73
N ARG A 534 4.85 -6.11 16.55
CA ARG A 534 5.87 -7.15 16.33
C ARG A 534 7.09 -6.94 17.23
N PRO A 535 7.72 -5.76 17.29
CA PRO A 535 8.82 -5.51 18.23
C PRO A 535 8.43 -5.80 19.69
N PHE A 536 7.20 -5.46 20.09
CA PHE A 536 6.69 -5.77 21.43
C PHE A 536 6.54 -7.27 21.66
N PHE A 537 5.96 -8.02 20.72
CA PHE A 537 5.82 -9.47 20.83
C PHE A 537 7.16 -10.18 20.87
N GLU A 538 8.15 -9.75 20.07
CA GLU A 538 9.51 -10.28 20.12
C GLU A 538 10.21 -9.97 21.45
N ALA A 539 10.01 -8.76 22.00
CA ALA A 539 10.55 -8.41 23.31
C ALA A 539 9.87 -9.22 24.44
N ALA A 540 8.55 -9.40 24.38
CA ALA A 540 7.80 -10.23 25.30
C ALA A 540 8.23 -11.69 25.24
N GLU A 541 8.41 -12.27 24.04
CA GLU A 541 8.93 -13.64 23.87
C GLU A 541 10.30 -13.79 24.54
N ARG A 542 11.22 -12.85 24.33
CA ARG A 542 12.55 -12.91 24.94
C ARG A 542 12.49 -12.79 26.46
N ALA A 543 11.59 -11.97 26.98
CA ALA A 543 11.45 -11.69 28.41
C ALA A 543 10.74 -12.82 29.18
N LEU A 544 9.88 -13.57 28.51
CA LEU A 544 9.17 -14.72 29.08
C LEU A 544 10.09 -15.92 29.30
N ARG A 545 9.90 -16.59 30.43
CA ARG A 545 10.45 -17.93 30.68
C ARG A 545 9.81 -18.97 29.76
N PRO A 546 10.46 -20.12 29.51
CA PRO A 546 9.81 -21.25 28.81
C PRO A 546 8.45 -21.59 29.46
N GLY A 547 7.39 -21.65 28.64
CA GLY A 547 6.01 -21.86 29.10
C GLY A 547 5.28 -20.64 29.66
N GLY A 548 5.96 -19.49 29.80
CA GLY A 548 5.37 -18.23 30.22
C GLY A 548 4.34 -17.69 29.23
N ALA A 549 3.44 -16.84 29.73
CA ALA A 549 2.28 -16.35 28.99
C ALA A 549 2.36 -14.85 28.66
N LEU A 550 2.00 -14.49 27.43
CA LEU A 550 1.66 -13.13 27.04
C LEU A 550 0.13 -13.02 26.98
N ALA A 551 -0.46 -12.09 27.71
CA ALA A 551 -1.87 -11.76 27.63
C ALA A 551 -2.08 -10.29 27.29
N PHE A 552 -2.91 -10.02 26.29
CA PHE A 552 -3.22 -8.65 25.92
C PHE A 552 -4.66 -8.43 25.48
N VAL A 553 -5.13 -7.19 25.65
CA VAL A 553 -6.30 -6.63 24.98
C VAL A 553 -5.88 -5.37 24.22
N VAL A 554 -6.31 -5.25 22.97
CA VAL A 554 -5.87 -4.19 22.04
C VAL A 554 -7.00 -3.80 21.09
N HIS A 555 -7.11 -2.52 20.75
CA HIS A 555 -8.04 -2.05 19.73
C HIS A 555 -7.77 -2.67 18.36
N ARG A 556 -8.82 -2.80 17.55
CA ARG A 556 -8.64 -3.05 16.12
C ARG A 556 -8.29 -1.76 15.39
N LEU A 557 -7.60 -1.89 14.26
CA LEU A 557 -7.09 -0.78 13.45
C LEU A 557 -8.12 0.27 13.07
N ASP A 558 -9.36 -0.15 12.82
CA ASP A 558 -10.43 0.72 12.32
C ASP A 558 -11.46 1.03 13.40
N SER A 559 -11.05 1.08 14.68
CA SER A 559 -11.96 1.25 15.82
C SER A 559 -11.60 2.49 16.66
N PRO A 560 -12.55 3.41 16.93
CA PRO A 560 -13.96 3.38 16.55
C PRO A 560 -14.18 3.84 15.10
N ARG A 561 -14.89 3.03 14.31
CA ARG A 561 -14.92 3.16 12.84
C ARG A 561 -15.49 4.48 12.35
N GLU A 562 -16.73 4.78 12.74
CA GLU A 562 -17.45 5.96 12.23
C GLU A 562 -16.76 7.28 12.62
N PRO A 563 -16.33 7.51 13.88
CA PRO A 563 -15.55 8.69 14.23
C PRO A 563 -14.25 8.83 13.44
N LEU A 564 -13.52 7.72 13.22
CA LEU A 564 -12.26 7.75 12.47
C LEU A 564 -12.49 8.03 10.97
N GLU A 565 -13.52 7.44 10.37
CA GLU A 565 -13.91 7.72 8.99
C GLU A 565 -14.31 9.20 8.82
N LEU A 566 -15.04 9.76 9.78
CA LEU A 566 -15.45 11.17 9.77
C LEU A 566 -14.25 12.13 9.92
N PHE A 567 -13.36 11.87 10.89
CA PHE A 567 -12.13 12.65 11.05
C PHE A 567 -11.25 12.55 9.79
N GLY A 568 -11.14 11.36 9.20
CA GLY A 568 -10.41 11.14 7.95
C GLY A 568 -10.98 11.96 6.78
N ALA A 569 -12.31 12.06 6.67
CA ALA A 569 -12.96 12.89 5.66
C ALA A 569 -12.63 14.39 5.84
N LEU A 570 -12.73 14.90 7.07
CA LEU A 570 -12.41 16.29 7.41
C LEU A 570 -10.93 16.61 7.14
N ALA A 571 -10.04 15.73 7.59
CA ALA A 571 -8.60 15.83 7.35
C ALA A 571 -8.26 15.77 5.86
N ALA A 572 -9.05 15.07 5.03
CA ALA A 572 -8.83 14.99 3.60
C ALA A 572 -9.31 16.21 2.82
N GLU A 573 -10.34 16.89 3.32
CA GLU A 573 -10.78 18.19 2.80
C GLU A 573 -9.76 19.28 3.11
N GLU A 574 -9.18 19.25 4.32
CA GLU A 574 -8.12 20.19 4.72
C GLU A 574 -6.89 19.52 5.35
N PRO A 575 -6.01 18.89 4.57
CA PRO A 575 -4.82 18.19 5.09
C PRO A 575 -3.80 19.09 5.80
N GLU A 576 -3.89 20.40 5.63
CA GLU A 576 -2.99 21.43 6.19
C GLU A 576 -3.25 21.64 7.69
N MET A 577 -4.43 21.25 8.18
CA MET A 577 -4.79 21.37 9.60
C MET A 577 -3.99 20.42 10.49
N LEU A 578 -3.33 19.40 9.93
CA LEU A 578 -2.59 18.39 10.70
C LEU A 578 -1.09 18.72 10.71
N GLU A 579 -0.54 18.83 11.92
CA GLU A 579 0.89 19.01 12.22
C GLU A 579 1.63 17.67 12.27
N LYS A 580 0.93 16.62 12.72
CA LYS A 580 1.51 15.30 13.02
C LYS A 580 0.69 14.18 12.39
N GLN A 581 1.34 13.04 12.24
CA GLN A 581 0.74 11.80 11.79
C GLN A 581 0.28 10.96 12.98
N THR A 582 -0.97 10.55 12.95
CA THR A 582 -1.56 9.59 13.90
C THR A 582 -1.44 8.18 13.34
N ALA A 583 -0.25 7.59 13.46
CA ALA A 583 0.00 6.22 13.04
C ALA A 583 0.08 5.31 14.26
N PHE A 584 -0.89 4.41 14.38
CA PHE A 584 -0.94 3.36 15.39
C PHE A 584 -0.82 2.00 14.70
N ASP A 585 -0.18 1.05 15.37
CA ASP A 585 0.05 -0.31 14.89
C ASP A 585 -0.97 -1.28 15.49
N PHE A 586 -2.26 -1.01 15.33
CA PHE A 586 -3.32 -1.89 15.83
C PHE A 586 -3.53 -3.11 14.92
N PRO A 587 -3.86 -4.31 15.46
CA PRO A 587 -4.19 -5.46 14.64
C PRO A 587 -5.47 -5.24 13.82
N LYS A 588 -5.57 -5.90 12.66
CA LYS A 588 -6.76 -5.81 11.79
C LYS A 588 -7.91 -6.64 12.35
N ASP A 589 -7.55 -7.82 12.84
CA ASP A 589 -8.41 -8.88 13.37
C ASP A 589 -7.52 -9.84 14.20
N LEU A 590 -8.11 -10.90 14.76
CA LEU A 590 -7.39 -11.91 15.52
C LEU A 590 -6.41 -12.70 14.63
N ALA A 591 -6.70 -12.86 13.35
CA ALA A 591 -5.82 -13.56 12.42
C ALA A 591 -4.51 -12.79 12.18
N HIS A 592 -4.58 -11.46 12.05
CA HIS A 592 -3.40 -10.60 11.96
C HIS A 592 -2.59 -10.66 13.26
N ALA A 593 -3.24 -10.55 14.43
CA ALA A 593 -2.57 -10.66 15.72
C ALA A 593 -1.87 -12.03 15.89
N ARG A 594 -2.55 -13.12 15.50
CA ARG A 594 -1.99 -14.48 15.50
C ARG A 594 -0.74 -14.58 14.63
N LEU A 595 -0.79 -14.05 13.41
CA LEU A 595 0.34 -14.07 12.49
C LEU A 595 1.56 -13.37 13.10
N GLU A 596 1.38 -12.19 13.68
CA GLU A 596 2.49 -11.46 14.33
C GLU A 596 3.02 -12.16 15.59
N LEU A 597 2.16 -12.81 16.38
CA LEU A 597 2.60 -13.66 17.50
C LEU A 597 3.45 -14.84 17.01
N GLU A 598 3.00 -15.56 15.99
CA GLU A 598 3.72 -16.71 15.43
C GLU A 598 5.08 -16.30 14.86
N ARG A 599 5.15 -15.14 14.20
CA ARG A 599 6.39 -14.52 13.70
C ARG A 599 7.37 -14.16 14.83
N ALA A 600 6.85 -13.75 15.98
CA ALA A 600 7.64 -13.45 17.16
C ALA A 600 8.04 -14.70 17.98
N GLY A 601 7.57 -15.90 17.62
CA GLY A 601 7.87 -17.15 18.34
C GLY A 601 6.89 -17.50 19.46
N LEU A 602 5.74 -16.82 19.53
CA LEU A 602 4.67 -17.09 20.49
C LEU A 602 3.54 -17.90 19.85
N ARG A 603 3.00 -18.88 20.58
CA ARG A 603 1.86 -19.68 20.12
C ARG A 603 0.57 -19.17 20.74
N LEU A 604 -0.39 -18.77 19.92
CA LEU A 604 -1.73 -18.41 20.38
C LEU A 604 -2.41 -19.62 21.04
N GLU A 605 -2.83 -19.47 22.29
CA GLU A 605 -3.56 -20.48 23.06
C GLU A 605 -5.06 -20.16 23.06
N TRP A 606 -5.40 -18.88 23.22
CA TRP A 606 -6.76 -18.41 23.17
C TRP A 606 -6.80 -17.01 22.55
N GLY A 607 -7.85 -16.71 21.79
CA GLY A 607 -8.14 -15.34 21.40
C GLY A 607 -9.60 -15.17 21.03
N ALA A 608 -10.09 -13.93 21.15
CA ALA A 608 -11.42 -13.54 20.77
C ALA A 608 -11.42 -12.13 20.17
N GLU A 609 -12.46 -11.86 19.36
CA GLU A 609 -12.80 -10.54 18.85
C GLU A 609 -14.17 -10.18 19.42
N ASP A 610 -14.31 -8.95 19.91
CA ASP A 610 -15.56 -8.43 20.46
C ASP A 610 -15.52 -6.89 20.45
N SER A 611 -16.59 -6.26 20.94
CA SER A 611 -16.73 -4.80 20.96
C SER A 611 -17.20 -4.30 22.33
N ILE A 612 -16.74 -3.11 22.72
CA ILE A 612 -17.36 -2.31 23.78
C ILE A 612 -18.10 -1.14 23.15
N VAL A 613 -19.24 -0.76 23.73
CA VAL A 613 -20.08 0.32 23.20
C VAL A 613 -20.31 1.35 24.29
N PHE A 614 -19.96 2.61 24.01
CA PHE A 614 -20.29 3.75 24.84
C PHE A 614 -21.46 4.50 24.22
N ARG A 615 -22.53 4.68 25.00
CA ARG A 615 -23.73 5.38 24.55
C ARG A 615 -23.67 6.82 25.02
N CYS A 616 -23.52 7.75 24.08
CA CYS A 616 -23.39 9.18 24.32
C CYS A 616 -24.72 9.88 24.01
N GLU A 617 -25.17 10.79 24.86
CA GLU A 617 -26.48 11.44 24.71
C GLU A 617 -26.57 12.39 23.50
N SER A 618 -25.44 12.86 22.98
CA SER A 618 -25.35 13.77 21.83
C SER A 618 -24.05 13.58 21.05
N ALA A 619 -23.98 14.15 19.84
CA ALA A 619 -22.74 14.20 19.05
C ALA A 619 -21.60 14.94 19.77
N ARG A 620 -21.92 15.99 20.54
CA ARG A 620 -20.93 16.67 21.40
C ARG A 620 -20.42 15.74 22.51
N GLY A 621 -21.33 15.03 23.18
CA GLY A 621 -20.96 14.06 24.21
C GLY A 621 -20.11 12.91 23.66
N ALA A 622 -20.32 12.51 22.41
CA ALA A 622 -19.48 11.53 21.73
C ALA A 622 -18.07 12.07 21.46
N LEU A 623 -17.94 13.31 20.99
CA LEU A 623 -16.64 13.97 20.84
C LEU A 623 -15.91 14.09 22.19
N ASP A 624 -16.60 14.52 23.23
CA ASP A 624 -16.03 14.65 24.59
C ASP A 624 -15.53 13.29 25.10
N HIS A 625 -16.30 12.22 24.89
CA HIS A 625 -15.88 10.86 25.20
C HIS A 625 -14.61 10.46 24.43
N LEU A 626 -14.55 10.72 23.12
CA LEU A 626 -13.39 10.40 22.28
C LEU A 626 -12.12 11.16 22.73
N LEU A 627 -12.27 12.43 23.10
CA LEU A 627 -11.16 13.27 23.58
C LEU A 627 -10.66 12.87 24.96
N LYS A 628 -11.45 12.10 25.73
CA LYS A 628 -11.12 11.62 27.08
C LYS A 628 -10.80 10.12 27.15
N SER A 629 -11.01 9.35 26.08
CA SER A 629 -10.72 7.91 26.03
C SER A 629 -9.28 7.57 25.59
N GLY A 630 -8.42 8.58 25.39
CA GLY A 630 -6.99 8.45 25.09
C GLY A 630 -6.66 8.51 23.60
N ALA A 631 -7.21 7.60 22.78
CA ALA A 631 -6.92 7.57 21.34
C ALA A 631 -7.32 8.87 20.63
N GLY A 632 -8.51 9.41 20.92
CA GLY A 632 -9.01 10.64 20.31
C GLY A 632 -8.19 11.88 20.72
N THR A 633 -7.59 11.90 21.91
CA THR A 633 -6.69 12.97 22.34
C THR A 633 -5.46 13.07 21.43
N ALA A 634 -4.90 11.93 21.03
CA ALA A 634 -3.78 11.89 20.12
C ALA A 634 -4.15 12.45 18.73
N TYR A 635 -5.32 12.08 18.19
CA TYR A 635 -5.83 12.68 16.95
C TYR A 635 -6.03 14.20 17.06
N TYR A 636 -6.55 14.66 18.19
CA TYR A 636 -6.74 16.09 18.45
C TYR A 636 -5.43 16.86 18.56
N ASP A 637 -4.42 16.29 19.22
CA ASP A 637 -3.10 16.92 19.34
C ASP A 637 -2.35 17.00 18.01
N ALA A 638 -2.66 16.10 17.07
CA ALA A 638 -2.14 16.17 15.71
C ALA A 638 -2.68 17.36 14.92
N VAL A 639 -3.76 18.00 15.36
CA VAL A 639 -4.36 19.18 14.73
C VAL A 639 -3.67 20.46 15.22
N ARG A 640 -3.33 21.36 14.28
CA ARG A 640 -2.86 22.72 14.52
C ARG A 640 -3.75 23.43 15.54
N ALA A 641 -3.16 24.06 16.54
CA ALA A 641 -3.90 24.65 17.65
C ALA A 641 -5.00 25.62 17.18
N GLU A 642 -4.70 26.44 16.18
CA GLU A 642 -5.61 27.42 15.59
C GLU A 642 -6.79 26.80 14.80
N ARG A 643 -6.75 25.49 14.51
CA ARG A 643 -7.79 24.78 13.75
C ARG A 643 -8.70 23.89 14.57
N ARG A 644 -8.33 23.60 15.81
CA ARG A 644 -9.05 22.65 16.69
C ARG A 644 -10.52 23.02 16.89
N ALA A 645 -10.81 24.25 17.29
CA ALA A 645 -12.19 24.68 17.55
C ALA A 645 -13.10 24.56 16.31
N ALA A 646 -12.59 24.96 15.13
CA ALA A 646 -13.35 24.84 13.88
C ALA A 646 -13.61 23.37 13.51
N LEU A 647 -12.61 22.50 13.72
CA LEU A 647 -12.75 21.06 13.48
C LEU A 647 -13.79 20.45 14.41
N GLU A 648 -13.78 20.78 15.69
CA GLU A 648 -14.73 20.24 16.66
C GLU A 648 -16.17 20.55 16.26
N GLU A 649 -16.46 21.80 15.88
CA GLU A 649 -17.79 22.20 15.41
C GLU A 649 -18.21 21.43 14.15
N GLU A 650 -17.29 21.29 13.20
CA GLU A 650 -17.59 20.58 11.95
C GLU A 650 -17.78 19.07 12.14
N PHE A 651 -16.95 18.47 13.00
CA PHE A 651 -17.07 17.07 13.39
C PHE A 651 -18.41 16.81 14.09
N VAL A 652 -18.79 17.64 15.06
CA VAL A 652 -20.07 17.52 15.77
C VAL A 652 -21.24 17.72 14.82
N ALA A 653 -21.20 18.70 13.93
CA ALA A 653 -22.26 18.94 12.96
C ALA A 653 -22.47 17.74 12.02
N ARG A 654 -21.38 17.16 11.49
CA ARG A 654 -21.47 16.00 10.60
C ARG A 654 -21.89 14.73 11.34
N LEU A 655 -21.41 14.51 12.56
CA LEU A 655 -21.82 13.39 13.39
C LEU A 655 -23.31 13.50 13.78
N GLN A 656 -23.79 14.70 14.10
CA GLN A 656 -25.20 14.96 14.36
C GLN A 656 -26.08 14.73 13.13
N ALA A 657 -25.58 15.04 11.92
CA ALA A 657 -26.30 14.78 10.68
C ALA A 657 -26.44 13.27 10.38
N LEU A 658 -25.48 12.45 10.83
CA LEU A 658 -25.56 10.99 10.75
C LEU A 658 -26.52 10.39 11.78
N HIS A 659 -26.68 11.06 12.94
CA HIS A 659 -27.55 10.63 14.05
C HIS A 659 -28.58 11.72 14.44
N PRO A 660 -29.55 12.05 13.56
CA PRO A 660 -30.45 13.18 13.77
C PRO A 660 -31.40 13.03 14.97
N ASP A 661 -31.80 11.79 15.30
CA ASP A 661 -32.93 11.51 16.20
C ASP A 661 -32.56 10.68 17.46
N GLY A 662 -31.28 10.56 17.82
CA GLY A 662 -30.90 9.68 18.93
C GLY A 662 -29.49 9.83 19.51
N PRO A 663 -29.21 9.12 20.61
CA PRO A 663 -27.87 9.05 21.20
C PRO A 663 -26.89 8.40 20.23
N VAL A 664 -25.63 8.83 20.29
CA VAL A 664 -24.54 8.32 19.45
C VAL A 664 -23.87 7.14 20.16
N GLU A 665 -23.76 6.01 19.46
CA GLU A 665 -23.05 4.84 19.97
C GLU A 665 -21.61 4.79 19.45
N VAL A 666 -20.64 5.02 20.34
CA VAL A 666 -19.23 4.88 20.02
C VAL A 666 -18.80 3.44 20.29
N ARG A 667 -18.68 2.65 19.23
CA ARG A 667 -18.24 1.25 19.29
C ARG A 667 -16.72 1.15 19.13
N HIS A 668 -16.07 0.55 20.12
CA HIS A 668 -14.66 0.16 20.05
C HIS A 668 -14.52 -1.36 19.90
N ASP A 669 -14.05 -1.79 18.74
CA ASP A 669 -13.74 -3.19 18.46
C ASP A 669 -12.32 -3.52 18.96
N TYR A 670 -12.14 -4.71 19.50
CA TYR A 670 -10.88 -5.14 20.09
C TYR A 670 -10.57 -6.61 19.81
N VAL A 671 -9.28 -6.94 19.94
CA VAL A 671 -8.76 -8.30 20.02
C VAL A 671 -8.27 -8.53 21.43
N CYS A 672 -8.61 -9.67 22.02
CA CYS A 672 -7.99 -10.15 23.24
C CYS A 672 -7.37 -11.53 22.99
N ALA A 673 -6.20 -11.78 23.58
CA ALA A 673 -5.47 -13.01 23.33
C ALA A 673 -4.58 -13.40 24.51
N VAL A 674 -4.40 -14.71 24.66
CA VAL A 674 -3.39 -15.35 25.50
C VAL A 674 -2.52 -16.20 24.59
N ALA A 675 -1.21 -15.96 24.63
CA ALA A 675 -0.22 -16.70 23.86
C ALA A 675 0.88 -17.22 24.80
N ARG A 676 1.54 -18.32 24.44
CA ARG A 676 2.63 -18.90 25.24
C ARG A 676 3.93 -19.00 24.47
N LYS A 677 5.02 -18.85 25.21
CA LYS A 677 6.36 -19.21 24.73
C LYS A 677 6.51 -20.73 24.68
N GLY A 678 7.04 -21.24 23.58
CA GLY A 678 7.30 -22.67 23.42
C GLY A 678 8.25 -23.20 24.51
N ILE A 679 8.02 -24.43 24.95
CA ILE A 679 9.01 -25.18 25.74
C ILE A 679 9.92 -25.81 24.71
N ALA A 680 11.20 -25.42 24.66
CA ALA A 680 12.17 -26.12 23.83
C ALA A 680 12.12 -27.61 24.23
N PRO A 681 11.98 -28.55 23.27
CA PRO A 681 12.14 -29.96 23.61
C PRO A 681 13.52 -30.11 24.27
N GLY A 682 13.54 -30.69 25.47
CA GLY A 682 14.75 -30.82 26.27
C GLY A 682 15.90 -31.38 25.43
N MET A 683 17.07 -30.75 25.59
CA MET A 683 18.36 -31.07 24.96
C MET A 683 18.59 -32.55 24.65
#